data_AF-Q23A70-F1
#
_entry.id   AF-Q23A70-F1
#
_cell.length_a   1.000
_cell.length_b   1.000
_cell.length_c   1.000
_cell.angle_alpha   90.00
_cell.angle_beta   90.00
_cell.angle_gamma   90.00
#
_symmetry.space_group_name_H-M   'P 1'
#
loop_
_entity.id
_entity.type
_entity.pdbx_description
1 polymer ?
#
loop_
_entity_poly.entity_id
_entity_poly.type
_entity_poly.pdbx_seq_one_letter_code
_entity_poly.pdbx_strand_id
1 'polypeptide(L)'
;MDQLAPNSIPIQQNCIIHPQNKLAFIQVNEIPSLPNSNIFQCVDCFEQDLQFRGANYMLIQKIIENSDSDFHYKWPPLNDQQIVQNIHLKAKNLNSTQSVLNQINSYFTQLKDEIIKKIDVAQKKAINQALEMPFGKEQILKRYQEISQIQNLKSLLMQDQNKSFALYQKSCKDFIQQVQLNKAKNTQLLQELLNQCDKIQQLVDFDRLNKSKIFLLEFLDQLNFFEDQTQSQVKSDNNLNNNILPQQDNNKIDQLMKLISNKTNYCSEEFLNQIRQQMQKLSLFFEQISFDKMNQEGKKAIKFSELNDEKINSVNEYVEHLIKLQDDPQHLQSVKNSFQISNLLNVLDNKFNFISNNYRDNLMRYLIETYPFSKNINTDEMFSEEQSFNILRSLETNYIKEFVKIVKKKQNLNENQQNFDNSQTYRVQQTILESFSFEKPELENTLKQFPIFDLLLLKGKNILNQLQFQKSNFQDGNQRIEIVKNMNNQFEISLNQTNYQGSYKKFLDQLNFFEDQTQSQVKSDNNLNNNILPQQDNNKIDQLMKLISNKTNYCSEEFLNQIRQQMQKLSLFFEQISFDKMNQEGKKAIKFSELNDEKINSVNEYVEHLIKLQDDPQHLQSVKNSFQISNLLNVLDNKFNFISNNYRDNLMRYLIETYPFSKNINTDEMFSEEQSFNILRSLETNYIKEFVKIVKKKQNLNENQQNFDNSQTYRVQQTILESFSFEKPELENTLKQFPIFDLLLLKGKNILNQLQFQKSNFQDGNQRIEIVKNMNNQFEISLNQTNYQGSYKSNSTNCISQILERDKKYIFRIQFQKGNNGLLMIGLMKNENFNRRNGFNDKMSYYFKLENNKMKYNGQYGIDKFVKGDFTQLLDENSTLELRVWLEGQQLEVLNYPDYSYKVEIQDEFKQNLSQKDLCLYFYLIGHQDKYILKEALIVEQF
;
A
#
# COMPACT_ATOMS: atom_id res chain seq x y z
N MET A 1 103.96 -43.96 -36.89
CA MET A 1 103.17 -44.57 -37.99
C MET A 1 102.47 -45.79 -37.41
N ASP A 2 101.39 -46.23 -38.04
CA ASP A 2 100.61 -47.44 -37.76
C ASP A 2 100.13 -47.65 -36.32
N GLN A 3 98.89 -47.22 -36.07
CA GLN A 3 97.81 -48.17 -35.77
C GLN A 3 96.44 -47.47 -35.92
N LEU A 4 95.70 -47.84 -36.96
CA LEU A 4 94.26 -47.62 -37.05
C LEU A 4 93.55 -48.93 -36.70
N ALA A 5 92.46 -48.82 -35.93
CA ALA A 5 91.53 -49.91 -35.66
C ALA A 5 90.13 -49.51 -36.19
N PRO A 6 89.28 -50.47 -36.60
CA PRO A 6 88.49 -50.28 -37.82
C PRO A 6 86.98 -50.18 -37.60
N ASN A 7 86.25 -49.70 -38.63
CA ASN A 7 84.97 -50.24 -39.11
C ASN A 7 84.34 -49.36 -40.23
N SER A 8 85.08 -49.06 -41.30
CA SER A 8 84.46 -48.51 -42.51
C SER A 8 83.74 -49.62 -43.28
N ILE A 9 82.40 -49.72 -43.12
CA ILE A 9 81.56 -50.57 -43.98
C ILE A 9 81.55 -49.94 -45.38
N PRO A 10 82.21 -50.52 -46.40
CA PRO A 10 82.30 -49.87 -47.70
C PRO A 10 81.00 -50.05 -48.46
N ILE A 11 80.39 -48.94 -48.92
CA ILE A 11 79.23 -48.97 -49.80
C ILE A 11 79.65 -49.72 -51.07
N GLN A 12 79.18 -50.97 -51.24
CA GLN A 12 79.74 -51.86 -52.26
C GLN A 12 79.30 -51.49 -53.68
N GLN A 13 78.23 -50.69 -53.83
CA GLN A 13 77.73 -50.26 -55.13
C GLN A 13 78.61 -49.16 -55.75
N ASN A 14 78.90 -49.31 -57.05
CA ASN A 14 79.63 -48.32 -57.85
C ASN A 14 78.64 -47.32 -58.47
N CYS A 15 79.11 -46.15 -58.87
CA CYS A 15 78.27 -45.19 -59.57
C CYS A 15 77.93 -45.64 -61.00
N ILE A 16 76.69 -45.43 -61.42
CA ILE A 16 76.18 -45.75 -62.75
C ILE A 16 76.93 -44.94 -63.85
N ILE A 17 77.29 -43.68 -63.54
CA ILE A 17 77.99 -42.77 -64.46
C ILE A 17 79.51 -43.00 -64.43
N HIS A 18 80.07 -43.31 -63.25
CA HIS A 18 81.50 -43.57 -63.06
C HIS A 18 81.72 -44.97 -62.43
N PRO A 19 81.72 -46.06 -63.23
CA PRO A 19 81.68 -47.43 -62.71
C PRO A 19 82.90 -47.91 -61.93
N GLN A 20 83.98 -47.12 -61.83
CA GLN A 20 85.13 -47.42 -60.97
C GLN A 20 85.00 -46.81 -59.57
N ASN A 21 84.13 -45.82 -59.38
CA ASN A 21 84.00 -45.06 -58.13
C ASN A 21 82.83 -45.56 -57.28
N LYS A 22 83.01 -45.62 -55.96
CA LYS A 22 81.93 -45.93 -55.01
C LYS A 22 80.97 -44.75 -54.85
N LEU A 23 79.71 -45.07 -54.56
CA LEU A 23 78.73 -44.07 -54.13
C LEU A 23 79.16 -43.46 -52.79
N ALA A 24 79.11 -42.13 -52.69
CA ALA A 24 79.59 -41.38 -51.53
C ALA A 24 78.47 -40.48 -50.94
N PHE A 25 77.63 -39.90 -51.79
CA PHE A 25 76.56 -38.99 -51.42
C PHE A 25 75.18 -39.52 -51.83
N ILE A 26 74.17 -39.20 -51.04
CA ILE A 26 72.75 -39.41 -51.32
C ILE A 26 72.02 -38.07 -51.29
N GLN A 27 71.15 -37.82 -52.28
CA GLN A 27 70.22 -36.70 -52.27
C GLN A 27 69.07 -36.98 -51.30
N VAL A 28 68.83 -36.07 -50.36
CA VAL A 28 67.80 -36.16 -49.32
C VAL A 28 66.73 -35.06 -49.43
N ASN A 29 66.97 -33.99 -50.21
CA ASN A 29 66.02 -32.89 -50.41
C ASN A 29 65.99 -32.40 -51.87
N GLU A 30 64.90 -31.75 -52.28
CA GLU A 30 64.62 -31.34 -53.67
C GLU A 30 64.79 -32.48 -54.70
N ILE A 31 64.41 -33.71 -54.34
CA ILE A 31 64.53 -34.90 -55.21
C ILE A 31 63.68 -34.69 -56.49
N PRO A 32 64.23 -34.89 -57.71
CA PRO A 32 63.48 -34.70 -58.94
C PRO A 32 62.28 -35.63 -59.06
N SER A 33 61.17 -35.13 -59.62
CA SER A 33 59.93 -35.89 -59.83
C SER A 33 59.98 -36.89 -61.00
N LEU A 34 61.16 -37.17 -61.55
CA LEU A 34 61.38 -38.10 -62.65
C LEU A 34 61.79 -39.48 -62.08
N PRO A 35 61.06 -40.57 -62.36
CA PRO A 35 61.28 -41.87 -61.70
C PRO A 35 62.65 -42.53 -61.95
N ASN A 36 63.44 -41.99 -62.89
CA ASN A 36 64.78 -42.49 -63.24
C ASN A 36 65.92 -41.55 -62.78
N SER A 37 65.66 -40.49 -62.00
CA SER A 37 66.74 -39.63 -61.48
C SER A 37 67.53 -40.34 -60.39
N ASN A 38 68.80 -40.64 -60.66
CA ASN A 38 69.69 -41.29 -59.70
C ASN A 38 70.07 -40.34 -58.55
N ILE A 39 69.53 -40.58 -57.36
CA ILE A 39 69.82 -39.80 -56.13
C ILE A 39 71.21 -40.08 -55.52
N PHE A 40 71.97 -41.05 -56.04
CA PHE A 40 73.27 -41.44 -55.49
C PHE A 40 74.45 -40.97 -56.36
N GLN A 41 75.32 -40.13 -55.80
CA GLN A 41 76.52 -39.61 -56.46
C GLN A 41 77.80 -40.24 -55.87
N CYS A 42 78.79 -40.54 -56.71
CA CYS A 42 80.18 -40.67 -56.28
C CYS A 42 80.88 -39.30 -56.22
N VAL A 43 82.11 -39.25 -55.73
CA VAL A 43 82.93 -38.02 -55.68
C VAL A 43 83.02 -37.35 -57.05
N ASP A 44 83.34 -38.09 -58.11
CA ASP A 44 83.47 -37.52 -59.46
C ASP A 44 82.13 -37.00 -60.03
N CYS A 45 80.98 -37.53 -59.61
CA CYS A 45 79.68 -36.96 -59.99
C CYS A 45 79.40 -35.66 -59.22
N PHE A 46 79.80 -35.60 -57.95
CA PHE A 46 79.69 -34.42 -57.10
C PHE A 46 80.59 -33.27 -57.62
N GLU A 47 81.84 -33.56 -58.01
CA GLU A 47 82.76 -32.56 -58.60
C GLU A 47 82.31 -32.06 -59.99
N GLN A 48 81.55 -32.88 -60.73
CA GLN A 48 81.00 -32.51 -62.05
C GLN A 48 79.62 -31.82 -61.97
N ASP A 49 78.95 -31.83 -60.82
CA ASP A 49 77.63 -31.21 -60.63
C ASP A 49 77.75 -29.69 -60.45
N LEU A 50 77.82 -28.98 -61.58
CA LEU A 50 77.90 -27.51 -61.63
C LEU A 50 76.65 -26.80 -61.05
N GLN A 51 75.61 -27.52 -60.63
CA GLN A 51 74.44 -26.97 -59.93
C GLN A 51 74.30 -27.50 -58.49
N PHE A 52 75.35 -28.14 -57.96
CA PHE A 52 75.32 -28.82 -56.67
C PHE A 52 74.88 -27.92 -55.50
N ARG A 53 73.71 -28.23 -54.93
CA ARG A 53 73.19 -27.60 -53.72
C ARG A 53 73.59 -28.41 -52.50
N GLY A 54 74.63 -27.98 -51.80
CA GLY A 54 75.14 -28.67 -50.60
C GLY A 54 74.11 -28.90 -49.48
N ALA A 55 73.01 -28.15 -49.43
CA ALA A 55 71.90 -28.41 -48.49
C ALA A 55 71.15 -29.74 -48.78
N ASN A 56 71.12 -30.18 -50.04
CA ASN A 56 70.26 -31.28 -50.50
C ASN A 56 70.88 -32.66 -50.39
N TYR A 57 72.19 -32.76 -50.11
CA TYR A 57 72.94 -34.01 -50.15
C TYR A 57 73.63 -34.32 -48.82
N MET A 58 73.67 -35.60 -48.46
CA MET A 58 74.38 -36.14 -47.29
C MET A 58 75.47 -37.13 -47.72
N LEU A 59 76.61 -37.09 -47.03
CA LEU A 59 77.65 -38.11 -47.20
C LEU A 59 77.19 -39.38 -46.48
N ILE A 60 77.01 -40.47 -47.22
CA ILE A 60 76.40 -41.73 -46.73
C ILE A 60 77.25 -42.32 -45.60
N GLN A 61 78.58 -42.22 -45.69
CA GLN A 61 79.50 -42.66 -44.64
C GLN A 61 79.17 -42.04 -43.27
N LYS A 62 78.86 -40.73 -43.22
CA LYS A 62 78.47 -40.04 -41.98
C LYS A 62 77.08 -40.43 -41.46
N ILE A 63 76.18 -40.88 -42.33
CA ILE A 63 74.90 -41.46 -41.90
C ILE A 63 75.17 -42.77 -41.16
N ILE A 64 76.03 -43.63 -41.72
CA ILE A 64 76.36 -44.95 -41.16
C ILE A 64 77.17 -44.83 -39.85
N GLU A 65 78.09 -43.87 -39.76
CA GLU A 65 78.98 -43.72 -38.60
C GLU A 65 78.30 -43.03 -37.40
N ASN A 66 77.39 -42.08 -37.65
CA ASN A 66 76.90 -41.16 -36.62
C ASN A 66 75.36 -41.17 -36.43
N SER A 67 74.60 -42.13 -36.99
CA SER A 67 73.13 -42.17 -36.87
C SER A 67 72.63 -42.12 -35.43
N ASP A 68 73.35 -42.80 -34.53
CA ASP A 68 72.91 -43.09 -33.16
C ASP A 68 73.52 -42.12 -32.14
N SER A 69 74.37 -41.17 -32.59
CA SER A 69 75.29 -40.42 -31.72
C SER A 69 75.37 -38.91 -31.98
N ASP A 70 74.91 -38.41 -33.13
CA ASP A 70 74.94 -36.97 -33.47
C ASP A 70 73.68 -36.50 -34.21
N PHE A 71 73.45 -35.19 -34.23
CA PHE A 71 72.28 -34.57 -34.86
C PHE A 71 72.51 -34.31 -36.35
N HIS A 72 71.81 -35.07 -37.20
CA HIS A 72 71.90 -34.95 -38.65
C HIS A 72 71.11 -33.74 -39.17
N TYR A 73 71.71 -32.55 -39.18
CA TYR A 73 71.02 -31.29 -39.55
C TYR A 73 70.28 -31.29 -40.90
N LYS A 74 70.55 -32.22 -41.82
CA LYS A 74 69.87 -32.37 -43.13
C LYS A 74 68.78 -33.45 -43.15
N TRP A 75 68.53 -34.14 -42.03
CA TRP A 75 67.56 -35.23 -41.93
C TRP A 75 66.78 -35.18 -40.61
N PRO A 76 65.43 -35.30 -40.62
CA PRO A 76 64.57 -35.37 -41.81
C PRO A 76 64.61 -34.07 -42.63
N PRO A 77 64.18 -34.10 -43.91
CA PRO A 77 63.97 -32.89 -44.69
C PRO A 77 62.76 -32.13 -44.14
N LEU A 78 62.93 -30.85 -43.78
CA LEU A 78 61.89 -30.00 -43.21
C LEU A 78 61.71 -28.72 -44.04
N ASN A 79 60.53 -28.10 -43.93
CA ASN A 79 60.28 -26.77 -44.51
C ASN A 79 61.11 -25.67 -43.82
N ASP A 80 61.46 -25.87 -42.55
CA ASP A 80 62.48 -25.07 -41.83
C ASP A 80 63.51 -26.00 -41.19
N GLN A 81 64.72 -25.97 -41.72
CA GLN A 81 65.83 -26.79 -41.22
C GLN A 81 66.49 -26.20 -39.95
N GLN A 82 66.16 -24.96 -39.55
CA GLN A 82 66.60 -24.41 -38.26
C GLN A 82 65.97 -25.14 -37.08
N ILE A 83 64.83 -25.83 -37.26
CA ILE A 83 64.19 -26.65 -36.22
C ILE A 83 65.18 -27.67 -35.62
N VAL A 84 65.94 -28.39 -36.45
CA VAL A 84 66.93 -29.39 -35.98
C VAL A 84 68.08 -28.72 -35.22
N GLN A 85 68.51 -27.54 -35.67
CA GLN A 85 69.54 -26.74 -34.99
C GLN A 85 69.04 -26.24 -33.62
N ASN A 86 67.80 -25.75 -33.56
CA ASN A 86 67.14 -25.29 -32.33
C ASN A 86 66.91 -26.44 -31.33
N ILE A 87 66.56 -27.64 -31.81
CA ILE A 87 66.47 -28.84 -30.95
C ILE A 87 67.87 -29.23 -30.44
N HIS A 88 68.89 -29.23 -31.29
CA HIS A 88 70.27 -29.54 -30.86
C HIS A 88 70.82 -28.53 -29.84
N LEU A 89 70.54 -27.24 -30.02
CA LEU A 89 70.87 -26.18 -29.05
C LEU A 89 70.12 -26.37 -27.72
N LYS A 90 68.83 -26.74 -27.75
CA LYS A 90 68.08 -27.08 -26.54
C LYS A 90 68.59 -28.37 -25.87
N ALA A 91 68.95 -29.39 -26.63
CA ALA A 91 69.54 -30.63 -26.13
C ALA A 91 70.90 -30.38 -25.44
N LYS A 92 71.75 -29.53 -26.02
CA LYS A 92 73.00 -29.06 -25.39
C LYS A 92 72.80 -28.21 -24.13
N ASN A 93 71.59 -27.70 -23.89
CA ASN A 93 71.23 -26.98 -22.67
C ASN A 93 70.49 -27.86 -21.64
N LEU A 94 69.89 -28.98 -22.06
CA LEU A 94 69.27 -30.02 -21.22
C LEU A 94 70.34 -30.90 -20.55
N ASN A 95 71.24 -30.28 -19.78
CA ASN A 95 72.43 -30.90 -19.20
C ASN A 95 72.12 -31.82 -17.99
N SER A 96 71.48 -32.95 -18.28
CA SER A 96 71.14 -34.06 -17.37
C SER A 96 70.18 -33.71 -16.22
N THR A 97 69.62 -34.76 -15.61
CA THR A 97 68.83 -34.68 -14.36
C THR A 97 69.58 -33.95 -13.25
N GLN A 98 70.92 -33.98 -13.26
CA GLN A 98 71.73 -33.25 -12.27
C GLN A 98 71.56 -31.74 -12.36
N SER A 99 71.30 -31.16 -13.54
CA SER A 99 71.03 -29.71 -13.65
C SER A 99 69.70 -29.35 -12.97
N VAL A 100 68.66 -30.15 -13.16
CA VAL A 100 67.35 -29.95 -12.50
C VAL A 100 67.45 -30.17 -10.99
N LEU A 101 68.15 -31.23 -10.55
CA LEU A 101 68.44 -31.44 -9.12
C LEU A 101 69.25 -30.28 -8.52
N ASN A 102 70.24 -29.75 -9.24
CA ASN A 102 71.00 -28.59 -8.80
C ASN A 102 70.14 -27.31 -8.76
N GLN A 103 69.18 -27.14 -9.67
CA GLN A 103 68.21 -26.02 -9.64
C GLN A 103 67.27 -26.13 -8.43
N ILE A 104 66.70 -27.31 -8.16
CA ILE A 104 65.87 -27.58 -6.98
C ILE A 104 66.67 -27.33 -5.69
N ASN A 105 67.88 -27.90 -5.58
CA ASN A 105 68.75 -27.70 -4.43
C ASN A 105 69.17 -26.23 -4.26
N SER A 106 69.47 -25.52 -5.35
CA SER A 106 69.79 -24.10 -5.33
C SER A 106 68.60 -23.26 -4.87
N TYR A 107 67.40 -23.53 -5.40
CA TYR A 107 66.17 -22.86 -5.01
C TYR A 107 65.86 -23.06 -3.52
N PHE A 108 65.85 -24.31 -3.02
CA PHE A 108 65.63 -24.59 -1.60
C PHE A 108 66.73 -24.03 -0.70
N THR A 109 67.99 -23.97 -1.17
CA THR A 109 69.08 -23.33 -0.44
C THR A 109 68.86 -21.82 -0.35
N GLN A 110 68.51 -21.16 -1.46
CA GLN A 110 68.18 -19.72 -1.49
C GLN A 110 66.96 -19.41 -0.61
N LEU A 111 65.88 -20.19 -0.71
CA LEU A 111 64.67 -20.05 0.10
C LEU A 111 64.98 -20.20 1.60
N LYS A 112 65.76 -21.22 1.99
CA LYS A 112 66.23 -21.42 3.37
C LYS A 112 67.06 -20.22 3.86
N ASP A 113 68.00 -19.78 3.04
CA ASP A 113 68.87 -18.64 3.34
C ASP A 113 68.09 -17.34 3.51
N GLU A 114 67.08 -17.08 2.67
CA GLU A 114 66.22 -15.89 2.77
C GLU A 114 65.30 -15.96 3.98
N ILE A 115 64.69 -17.11 4.27
CA ILE A 115 63.90 -17.32 5.49
C ILE A 115 64.76 -17.06 6.74
N ILE A 116 65.98 -17.63 6.80
CA ILE A 116 66.93 -17.39 7.90
C ILE A 116 67.30 -15.90 7.98
N LYS A 117 67.67 -15.24 6.87
CA LYS A 117 68.00 -13.81 6.85
C LYS A 117 66.83 -12.93 7.32
N LYS A 118 65.57 -13.30 7.01
CA LYS A 118 64.38 -12.59 7.49
C LYS A 118 64.14 -12.81 8.98
N ILE A 119 64.34 -14.04 9.48
CA ILE A 119 64.27 -14.38 10.91
C ILE A 119 65.36 -13.61 11.68
N ASP A 120 66.60 -13.60 11.21
CA ASP A 120 67.73 -12.84 11.77
C ASP A 120 67.41 -11.33 11.87
N VAL A 121 66.83 -10.75 10.82
CA VAL A 121 66.46 -9.32 10.80
C VAL A 121 65.32 -9.05 11.79
N ALA A 122 64.32 -9.92 11.87
CA ALA A 122 63.24 -9.80 12.86
C ALA A 122 63.76 -9.96 14.30
N GLN A 123 64.66 -10.92 14.53
CA GLN A 123 65.31 -11.16 15.83
C GLN A 123 66.16 -9.96 16.25
N LYS A 124 67.02 -9.43 15.35
CA LYS A 124 67.83 -8.23 15.60
C LYS A 124 66.95 -7.01 15.88
N LYS A 125 65.82 -6.85 15.18
CA LYS A 125 64.86 -5.79 15.47
C LYS A 125 64.24 -5.94 16.86
N ALA A 126 63.78 -7.13 17.23
CA ALA A 126 63.22 -7.40 18.55
C ALA A 126 64.26 -7.21 19.68
N ILE A 127 65.50 -7.65 19.47
CA ILE A 127 66.62 -7.43 20.40
C ILE A 127 66.91 -5.93 20.56
N ASN A 128 67.00 -5.17 19.47
CA ASN A 128 67.23 -3.73 19.55
C ASN A 128 66.09 -3.01 20.29
N GLN A 129 64.83 -3.36 20.02
CA GLN A 129 63.68 -2.81 20.73
C GLN A 129 63.67 -3.19 22.23
N ALA A 130 64.23 -4.35 22.61
CA ALA A 130 64.44 -4.73 24.00
C ALA A 130 65.64 -4.01 24.66
N LEU A 131 66.68 -3.67 23.89
CA LEU A 131 67.85 -2.90 24.35
C LEU A 131 67.55 -1.39 24.49
N GLU A 132 66.60 -0.88 23.71
CA GLU A 132 66.08 0.49 23.81
C GLU A 132 65.11 0.69 25.00
N MET A 133 64.81 -0.35 25.78
CA MET A 133 63.94 -0.26 26.96
C MET A 133 64.58 0.58 28.09
N PRO A 134 63.93 1.67 28.57
CA PRO A 134 64.60 2.67 29.41
C PRO A 134 64.78 2.32 30.91
N PHE A 135 64.54 1.07 31.32
CA PHE A 135 64.60 0.65 32.74
C PHE A 135 65.19 -0.77 32.94
N GLY A 136 66.50 -0.85 33.08
CA GLY A 136 67.23 -2.07 33.47
C GLY A 136 67.36 -2.26 34.99
N LYS A 137 67.72 -3.48 35.42
CA LYS A 137 67.91 -3.87 36.84
C LYS A 137 68.78 -2.89 37.63
N GLU A 138 69.86 -2.39 37.03
CA GLU A 138 70.79 -1.46 37.68
C GLU A 138 70.18 -0.07 37.89
N GLN A 139 69.34 0.39 36.96
CA GLN A 139 68.62 1.67 37.07
C GLN A 139 67.50 1.57 38.11
N ILE A 140 66.79 0.43 38.17
CA ILE A 140 65.81 0.13 39.23
C ILE A 140 66.51 0.11 40.60
N LEU A 141 67.65 -0.57 40.72
CA LEU A 141 68.45 -0.62 41.94
C LEU A 141 68.98 0.76 42.35
N LYS A 142 69.47 1.57 41.40
CA LYS A 142 69.94 2.94 41.64
C LYS A 142 68.79 3.82 42.15
N ARG A 143 67.63 3.79 41.49
CA ARG A 143 66.44 4.55 41.88
C ARG A 143 65.90 4.12 43.24
N TYR A 144 65.95 2.82 43.56
CA TYR A 144 65.70 2.32 44.91
C TYR A 144 66.71 2.86 45.94
N GLN A 145 68.01 2.90 45.64
CA GLN A 145 69.04 3.46 46.53
C GLN A 145 68.85 4.97 46.75
N GLU A 146 68.42 5.71 45.73
CA GLU A 146 68.06 7.14 45.80
C GLU A 146 66.84 7.37 46.71
N ILE A 147 65.77 6.60 46.54
CA ILE A 147 64.54 6.73 47.37
C ILE A 147 64.79 6.28 48.82
N SER A 148 65.48 5.16 49.03
CA SER A 148 65.78 4.62 50.37
C SER A 148 66.88 5.39 51.10
N GLN A 149 67.68 6.18 50.40
CA GLN A 149 68.84 6.92 50.92
C GLN A 149 69.85 6.03 51.68
N ILE A 150 69.90 4.73 51.36
CA ILE A 150 70.66 3.73 52.12
C ILE A 150 72.17 4.02 52.18
N GLN A 151 72.71 4.70 51.15
CA GLN A 151 74.11 5.14 51.13
C GLN A 151 74.38 6.32 52.09
N ASN A 152 73.38 7.17 52.38
CA ASN A 152 73.49 8.22 53.39
C ASN A 152 73.53 7.59 54.79
N LEU A 153 72.67 6.60 55.06
CA LEU A 153 72.70 5.84 56.31
C LEU A 153 74.04 5.12 56.49
N LYS A 154 74.53 4.43 55.46
CA LYS A 154 75.85 3.78 55.45
C LYS A 154 76.97 4.79 55.75
N SER A 155 76.94 5.96 55.10
CA SER A 155 77.97 6.99 55.31
C SER A 155 77.94 7.56 56.72
N LEU A 156 76.75 7.73 57.30
CA LEU A 156 76.56 8.23 58.67
C LEU A 156 76.97 7.20 59.74
N LEU A 157 76.72 5.91 59.49
CA LEU A 157 77.22 4.80 60.33
C LEU A 157 78.74 4.59 60.21
N MET A 158 79.35 4.99 59.09
CA MET A 158 80.79 4.92 58.83
C MET A 158 81.55 6.18 59.26
N GLN A 159 80.89 7.19 59.85
CA GLN A 159 81.60 8.37 60.34
C GLN A 159 82.43 8.07 61.58
N ASP A 160 83.62 8.65 61.60
CA ASP A 160 84.67 8.42 62.58
C ASP A 160 84.21 8.68 64.03
N GLN A 161 84.55 7.76 64.94
CA GLN A 161 84.01 7.70 66.32
C GLN A 161 84.64 8.72 67.28
N ASN A 162 85.45 9.66 66.78
CA ASN A 162 86.08 10.74 67.53
C ASN A 162 85.11 11.86 67.98
N LYS A 163 83.82 11.54 68.16
CA LYS A 163 82.77 12.38 68.77
C LYS A 163 82.03 11.54 69.81
N SER A 164 81.51 12.18 70.87
CA SER A 164 80.83 11.44 71.94
C SER A 164 79.66 10.60 71.42
N PHE A 165 79.50 9.39 71.95
CA PHE A 165 78.47 8.44 71.50
C PHE A 165 77.05 9.03 71.51
N ALA A 166 76.76 9.94 72.44
CA ALA A 166 75.49 10.66 72.49
C ALA A 166 75.23 11.54 71.25
N LEU A 167 76.27 12.19 70.70
CA LEU A 167 76.16 12.97 69.46
C LEU A 167 76.01 12.07 68.24
N TYR A 168 76.78 10.98 68.16
CA TYR A 168 76.64 9.97 67.10
C TYR A 168 75.24 9.34 67.10
N GLN A 169 74.76 8.91 68.27
CA GLN A 169 73.41 8.35 68.43
C GLN A 169 72.32 9.38 68.11
N LYS A 170 72.53 10.66 68.43
CA LYS A 170 71.61 11.73 68.02
C LYS A 170 71.59 11.88 66.50
N SER A 171 72.74 12.00 65.82
CA SER A 171 72.80 12.07 64.35
C SER A 171 72.11 10.87 63.67
N CYS A 172 72.26 9.67 64.23
CA CYS A 172 71.53 8.48 63.75
C CYS A 172 70.01 8.62 63.94
N LYS A 173 69.55 9.05 65.12
CA LYS A 173 68.11 9.24 65.41
C LYS A 173 67.50 10.35 64.56
N ASP A 174 68.18 11.47 64.39
CA ASP A 174 67.72 12.62 63.60
C ASP A 174 67.58 12.23 62.11
N PHE A 175 68.54 11.49 61.55
CA PHE A 175 68.44 10.94 60.19
C PHE A 175 67.30 9.93 60.05
N ILE A 176 67.16 8.99 61.00
CA ILE A 176 66.08 7.99 60.97
C ILE A 176 64.71 8.68 61.07
N GLN A 177 64.55 9.72 61.91
CA GLN A 177 63.33 10.53 61.95
C GLN A 177 63.08 11.26 60.62
N GLN A 178 64.11 11.84 59.98
CA GLN A 178 63.97 12.48 58.67
C GLN A 178 63.45 11.50 57.60
N VAL A 179 63.98 10.28 57.55
CA VAL A 179 63.50 9.23 56.62
C VAL A 179 62.09 8.76 57.01
N GLN A 180 61.78 8.61 58.29
CA GLN A 180 60.48 8.16 58.80
C GLN A 180 59.36 9.20 58.56
N LEU A 181 59.66 10.50 58.63
CA LEU A 181 58.75 11.58 58.23
C LEU A 181 58.41 11.51 56.74
N ASN A 182 59.36 11.11 55.89
CA ASN A 182 59.17 10.94 54.45
C ASN A 182 58.50 9.61 54.05
N LYS A 183 58.08 8.76 55.01
CA LYS A 183 57.61 7.38 54.71
C LYS A 183 56.57 7.29 53.61
N ALA A 184 55.56 8.18 53.61
CA ALA A 184 54.46 8.12 52.65
C ALA A 184 54.91 8.46 51.22
N LYS A 185 55.78 9.47 51.08
CA LYS A 185 56.42 9.83 49.81
C LYS A 185 57.30 8.69 49.29
N ASN A 186 58.06 8.05 50.17
CA ASN A 186 58.90 6.91 49.81
C ASN A 186 58.06 5.69 49.39
N THR A 187 56.95 5.40 50.08
CA THR A 187 55.97 4.37 49.66
C THR A 187 55.40 4.67 48.27
N GLN A 188 54.98 5.91 48.00
CA GLN A 188 54.48 6.30 46.68
C GLN A 188 55.54 6.10 45.59
N LEU A 189 56.75 6.62 45.78
CA LEU A 189 57.83 6.51 44.79
C LEU A 189 58.27 5.06 44.52
N LEU A 190 58.18 4.18 45.53
CA LEU A 190 58.44 2.75 45.37
C LEU A 190 57.27 2.03 44.69
N GLN A 191 56.02 2.43 44.93
CA GLN A 191 54.86 1.89 44.21
C GLN A 191 54.86 2.32 42.73
N GLU A 192 55.25 3.56 42.43
CA GLU A 192 55.46 4.04 41.06
C GLU A 192 56.56 3.25 40.35
N LEU A 193 57.66 2.91 41.05
CA LEU A 193 58.73 2.06 40.54
C LEU A 193 58.29 0.60 40.31
N LEU A 194 57.46 0.05 41.20
CA LEU A 194 56.87 -1.29 41.04
C LEU A 194 55.91 -1.35 39.84
N ASN A 195 54.99 -0.39 39.74
CA ASN A 195 54.06 -0.26 38.61
C ASN A 195 54.79 -0.02 37.27
N GLN A 196 56.03 0.45 37.28
CA GLN A 196 56.91 0.54 36.10
C GLN A 196 57.55 -0.81 35.76
N CYS A 197 57.90 -1.63 36.76
CA CYS A 197 58.42 -2.99 36.56
C CYS A 197 57.36 -3.92 35.95
N ASP A 198 56.13 -3.89 36.47
CA ASP A 198 55.05 -4.79 36.04
C ASP A 198 54.70 -4.60 34.55
N LYS A 199 54.76 -3.35 34.06
CA LYS A 199 54.55 -3.01 32.65
C LYS A 199 55.60 -3.59 31.71
N ILE A 200 56.80 -3.91 32.19
CA ILE A 200 57.88 -4.45 31.35
C ILE A 200 57.56 -5.91 30.93
N GLN A 201 56.90 -6.68 31.80
CA GLN A 201 56.54 -8.07 31.51
C GLN A 201 55.49 -8.24 30.40
N GLN A 202 54.74 -7.17 30.07
CA GLN A 202 53.65 -7.21 29.08
C GLN A 202 54.08 -6.78 27.66
N LEU A 203 55.34 -6.40 27.45
CA LEU A 203 55.79 -5.76 26.20
C LEU A 203 56.28 -6.72 25.09
N VAL A 204 56.35 -8.03 25.34
CA VAL A 204 56.76 -9.03 24.34
C VAL A 204 55.74 -10.18 24.25
N ASP A 205 54.93 -10.15 23.20
CA ASP A 205 53.93 -11.17 22.88
C ASP A 205 54.60 -12.42 22.25
N PHE A 206 55.02 -13.35 23.11
CA PHE A 206 55.59 -14.64 22.68
C PHE A 206 54.54 -15.60 22.10
N ASP A 207 53.24 -15.44 22.41
CA ASP A 207 52.20 -16.31 21.87
C ASP A 207 51.92 -16.03 20.39
N ARG A 208 51.97 -14.76 19.97
CA ARG A 208 51.95 -14.37 18.55
C ARG A 208 53.15 -14.92 17.79
N LEU A 209 54.35 -14.94 18.41
CA LEU A 209 55.53 -15.56 17.83
C LEU A 209 55.37 -17.09 17.70
N ASN A 210 54.83 -17.77 18.71
CA ASN A 210 54.55 -19.20 18.66
C ASN A 210 53.53 -19.57 17.58
N LYS A 211 52.43 -18.81 17.44
CA LYS A 211 51.44 -18.99 16.36
C LYS A 211 52.07 -18.79 14.97
N SER A 212 52.90 -17.75 14.82
CA SER A 212 53.62 -17.48 13.57
C SER A 212 54.61 -18.59 13.20
N LYS A 213 55.26 -19.22 14.20
CA LYS A 213 56.14 -20.37 14.01
C LYS A 213 55.38 -21.60 13.50
N ILE A 214 54.20 -21.91 14.07
CA ILE A 214 53.38 -23.06 13.65
C ILE A 214 52.96 -22.89 12.18
N PHE A 215 52.44 -21.71 11.82
CA PHE A 215 52.06 -21.40 10.43
C PHE A 215 53.23 -21.59 9.44
N LEU A 216 54.44 -21.12 9.79
CA LEU A 216 55.61 -21.26 8.90
C LEU A 216 55.98 -22.74 8.66
N LEU A 217 55.80 -23.61 9.65
CA LEU A 217 56.05 -25.05 9.51
C LEU A 217 54.97 -25.72 8.64
N GLU A 218 53.69 -25.48 8.95
CA GLU A 218 52.55 -26.03 8.18
C GLU A 218 52.59 -25.62 6.70
N PHE A 219 53.13 -24.44 6.38
CA PHE A 219 53.33 -23.98 5.00
C PHE A 219 54.52 -24.68 4.30
N LEU A 220 55.63 -24.91 5.01
CA LEU A 220 56.81 -25.58 4.45
C LEU A 220 56.55 -27.07 4.15
N ASP A 221 55.73 -27.74 4.96
CA ASP A 221 55.33 -29.14 4.77
C ASP A 221 54.51 -29.38 3.48
N GLN A 222 54.01 -28.32 2.82
CA GLN A 222 53.15 -28.39 1.62
C GLN A 222 53.89 -28.15 0.29
N LEU A 223 55.21 -27.91 0.32
CA LEU A 223 56.00 -27.55 -0.87
C LEU A 223 56.36 -28.76 -1.77
N ASN A 224 55.37 -29.28 -2.50
CA ASN A 224 55.58 -30.28 -3.56
C ASN A 224 55.73 -29.63 -4.95
N PHE A 225 56.62 -30.18 -5.79
CA PHE A 225 57.07 -29.56 -7.06
C PHE A 225 56.68 -30.33 -8.33
N PHE A 226 56.03 -31.49 -8.20
CA PHE A 226 55.56 -32.28 -9.32
C PHE A 226 54.04 -32.40 -9.24
N GLU A 227 53.34 -31.77 -10.19
CA GLU A 227 51.92 -32.06 -10.44
C GLU A 227 51.78 -33.51 -10.94
N ASP A 228 50.74 -34.22 -10.50
CA ASP A 228 50.36 -35.50 -11.08
C ASP A 228 49.89 -35.29 -12.53
N GLN A 229 50.77 -35.50 -13.50
CA GLN A 229 50.55 -35.26 -14.94
C GLN A 229 49.55 -36.23 -15.61
N THR A 230 48.61 -36.80 -14.86
CA THR A 230 47.63 -37.78 -15.32
C THR A 230 46.35 -37.17 -15.89
N GLN A 231 46.15 -35.84 -15.80
CA GLN A 231 44.88 -35.19 -16.17
C GLN A 231 44.96 -34.10 -17.24
N SER A 232 46.16 -33.67 -17.68
CA SER A 232 46.36 -32.43 -18.45
C SER A 232 46.78 -32.62 -19.93
N GLN A 233 46.29 -33.66 -20.61
CA GLN A 233 46.51 -33.89 -22.06
C GLN A 233 45.23 -34.12 -22.90
N VAL A 234 44.22 -33.27 -22.74
CA VAL A 234 43.20 -33.05 -23.79
C VAL A 234 42.81 -31.57 -23.84
N LYS A 235 42.48 -31.07 -25.04
CA LYS A 235 41.94 -29.71 -25.35
C LYS A 235 42.95 -28.56 -25.37
N SER A 236 43.73 -28.50 -26.44
CA SER A 236 44.07 -27.23 -27.07
C SER A 236 43.72 -27.30 -28.56
N ASP A 237 42.64 -26.65 -28.98
CA ASP A 237 42.60 -25.99 -30.30
C ASP A 237 41.39 -25.06 -30.49
N ASN A 238 41.69 -23.87 -31.06
CA ASN A 238 40.84 -22.99 -31.85
C ASN A 238 39.57 -22.31 -31.26
N ASN A 239 39.83 -21.09 -30.77
CA ASN A 239 39.28 -19.81 -31.28
C ASN A 239 37.98 -19.18 -30.71
N LEU A 240 38.24 -18.05 -30.02
CA LEU A 240 37.61 -16.73 -30.24
C LEU A 240 36.09 -16.60 -30.07
N ASN A 241 35.69 -16.28 -28.84
CA ASN A 241 34.83 -15.11 -28.63
C ASN A 241 35.11 -14.43 -27.27
N ASN A 242 35.04 -13.10 -27.22
CA ASN A 242 35.30 -12.33 -26.00
C ASN A 242 34.03 -12.20 -25.15
N ASN A 243 33.88 -13.06 -24.14
CA ASN A 243 33.24 -12.81 -22.84
C ASN A 243 33.09 -14.15 -22.10
N ILE A 244 32.92 -14.10 -20.77
CA ILE A 244 32.86 -15.25 -19.83
C ILE A 244 34.25 -15.87 -19.57
N LEU A 245 34.67 -15.86 -18.30
CA LEU A 245 35.80 -16.68 -17.81
C LEU A 245 35.44 -18.17 -17.99
N PRO A 246 36.34 -19.04 -18.49
CA PRO A 246 36.08 -20.47 -18.55
C PRO A 246 35.73 -21.04 -17.17
N GLN A 247 34.56 -21.66 -17.06
CA GLN A 247 34.10 -22.25 -15.81
C GLN A 247 34.93 -23.51 -15.49
N GLN A 248 35.68 -23.47 -14.40
CA GLN A 248 35.89 -24.65 -13.57
C GLN A 248 34.86 -24.57 -12.43
N ASP A 249 33.86 -25.45 -12.47
CA ASP A 249 32.89 -25.55 -11.40
C ASP A 249 33.54 -26.07 -10.10
N ASN A 250 32.99 -25.65 -8.96
CA ASN A 250 33.37 -26.06 -7.59
C ASN A 250 34.70 -25.55 -6.99
N ASN A 251 35.11 -24.31 -7.28
CA ASN A 251 35.95 -23.61 -6.30
C ASN A 251 35.12 -23.21 -5.06
N LYS A 252 35.48 -23.73 -3.88
CA LYS A 252 34.83 -23.41 -2.59
C LYS A 252 34.91 -21.92 -2.24
N ILE A 253 35.94 -21.21 -2.75
CA ILE A 253 36.06 -19.75 -2.61
C ILE A 253 34.92 -19.03 -3.32
N ASP A 254 34.45 -19.48 -4.49
CA ASP A 254 33.34 -18.81 -5.18
C ASP A 254 31.99 -19.07 -4.49
N GLN A 255 31.83 -20.22 -3.81
CA GLN A 255 30.67 -20.48 -2.96
C GLN A 255 30.67 -19.56 -1.72
N LEU A 256 31.83 -19.28 -1.13
CA LEU A 256 31.98 -18.28 -0.05
C LEU A 256 31.79 -16.84 -0.55
N MET A 257 32.35 -16.49 -1.70
CA MET A 257 32.15 -15.17 -2.30
C MET A 257 30.67 -14.90 -2.57
N LYS A 258 29.88 -15.89 -3.01
CA LYS A 258 28.41 -15.76 -3.17
C LYS A 258 27.69 -15.41 -1.86
N LEU A 259 28.14 -15.92 -0.71
CA LEU A 259 27.58 -15.57 0.61
C LEU A 259 27.94 -14.13 1.02
N ILE A 260 29.16 -13.72 0.72
CA ILE A 260 29.71 -12.40 1.08
C ILE A 260 29.13 -11.30 0.16
N SER A 261 29.06 -11.56 -1.14
CA SER A 261 28.54 -10.66 -2.18
C SER A 261 27.02 -10.74 -2.38
N ASN A 262 26.27 -11.32 -1.42
CA ASN A 262 24.81 -11.21 -1.39
C ASN A 262 24.42 -9.72 -1.45
N LYS A 263 23.56 -9.31 -2.40
CA LYS A 263 23.21 -7.89 -2.64
C LYS A 263 22.77 -7.15 -1.38
N THR A 264 22.13 -7.85 -0.43
CA THR A 264 21.67 -7.27 0.84
C THR A 264 22.78 -6.91 1.83
N ASN A 265 24.01 -7.42 1.61
CA ASN A 265 25.19 -6.97 2.34
C ASN A 265 25.70 -5.60 1.82
N TYR A 266 25.27 -5.16 0.64
CA TYR A 266 25.69 -3.95 -0.06
C TYR A 266 27.22 -3.73 -0.04
N CYS A 267 28.02 -4.79 -0.23
CA CYS A 267 29.47 -4.66 -0.26
C CYS A 267 29.94 -3.83 -1.47
N SER A 268 31.08 -3.14 -1.33
CA SER A 268 31.72 -2.46 -2.45
C SER A 268 32.53 -3.43 -3.31
N GLU A 269 32.66 -3.17 -4.61
CA GLU A 269 33.54 -3.97 -5.49
C GLU A 269 35.01 -3.89 -5.05
N GLU A 270 35.46 -2.77 -4.48
CA GLU A 270 36.82 -2.63 -3.95
C GLU A 270 37.05 -3.61 -2.78
N PHE A 271 36.09 -3.72 -1.86
CA PHE A 271 36.13 -4.66 -0.74
C PHE A 271 35.99 -6.12 -1.20
N LEU A 272 35.04 -6.42 -2.09
CA LEU A 272 34.83 -7.78 -2.61
C LEU A 272 36.06 -8.30 -3.36
N ASN A 273 36.77 -7.45 -4.10
CA ASN A 273 37.99 -7.86 -4.78
C ASN A 273 39.20 -7.97 -3.83
N GLN A 274 39.31 -7.15 -2.77
CA GLN A 274 40.29 -7.38 -1.69
C GLN A 274 40.05 -8.74 -1.00
N ILE A 275 38.80 -9.05 -0.63
CA ILE A 275 38.41 -10.31 0.00
C ILE A 275 38.73 -11.50 -0.92
N ARG A 276 38.30 -11.44 -2.19
CA ARG A 276 38.55 -12.48 -3.21
C ARG A 276 40.06 -12.74 -3.36
N GLN A 277 40.89 -11.71 -3.48
CA GLN A 277 42.34 -11.85 -3.60
C GLN A 277 42.99 -12.50 -2.38
N GLN A 278 42.57 -12.15 -1.16
CA GLN A 278 43.13 -12.76 0.05
C GLN A 278 42.62 -14.20 0.25
N MET A 279 41.36 -14.50 -0.09
CA MET A 279 40.82 -15.86 -0.05
C MET A 279 41.46 -16.78 -1.10
N GLN A 280 41.75 -16.27 -2.31
CA GLN A 280 42.44 -17.04 -3.35
C GLN A 280 43.86 -17.44 -2.96
N LYS A 281 44.61 -16.59 -2.23
CA LYS A 281 45.92 -16.95 -1.66
C LYS A 281 45.86 -18.03 -0.57
N LEU A 282 44.66 -18.32 -0.06
CA LEU A 282 44.40 -19.23 1.05
C LEU A 282 43.50 -20.41 0.64
N SER A 283 43.31 -20.64 -0.67
CA SER A 283 42.34 -21.62 -1.22
C SER A 283 42.48 -23.01 -0.59
N LEU A 284 43.71 -23.53 -0.49
CA LEU A 284 44.06 -24.84 0.09
C LEU A 284 43.59 -25.02 1.55
N PHE A 285 43.46 -23.93 2.33
CA PHE A 285 42.93 -24.00 3.69
C PHE A 285 41.40 -24.10 3.73
N PHE A 286 40.70 -23.54 2.73
CA PHE A 286 39.25 -23.66 2.57
C PHE A 286 38.84 -24.99 1.89
N GLU A 287 39.75 -25.66 1.20
CA GLU A 287 39.54 -27.02 0.68
C GLU A 287 39.22 -28.05 1.77
N GLN A 288 39.71 -27.84 3.00
CA GLN A 288 39.47 -28.70 4.17
C GLN A 288 38.03 -28.65 4.72
N ILE A 289 37.17 -27.75 4.22
CA ILE A 289 35.83 -27.49 4.78
C ILE A 289 34.76 -28.25 3.99
N SER A 290 33.80 -28.89 4.67
CA SER A 290 32.64 -29.51 4.02
C SER A 290 31.59 -28.45 3.68
N PHE A 291 31.07 -28.51 2.45
CA PHE A 291 29.96 -27.67 1.98
C PHE A 291 28.66 -28.49 1.83
N ASP A 292 28.69 -29.79 2.15
CA ASP A 292 27.56 -30.72 1.99
C ASP A 292 26.38 -30.35 2.90
N LYS A 293 26.65 -29.66 4.01
CA LYS A 293 25.68 -29.06 4.94
C LYS A 293 25.79 -27.52 4.99
N MET A 294 26.16 -26.86 3.88
CA MET A 294 26.32 -25.41 3.82
C MET A 294 25.08 -24.65 4.32
N ASN A 295 23.88 -25.09 3.91
CA ASN A 295 22.60 -24.52 4.30
C ASN A 295 21.86 -25.38 5.36
N GLN A 296 20.89 -24.78 6.03
CA GLN A 296 19.88 -25.47 6.85
C GLN A 296 19.05 -26.43 5.99
N GLU A 297 18.62 -27.56 6.57
CA GLU A 297 17.84 -28.58 5.86
C GLU A 297 16.56 -28.01 5.23
N GLY A 298 16.30 -28.37 3.97
CA GLY A 298 15.17 -27.87 3.18
C GLY A 298 15.29 -26.41 2.71
N LYS A 299 16.28 -25.63 3.16
CA LYS A 299 16.45 -24.21 2.82
C LYS A 299 17.62 -23.97 1.86
N LYS A 300 17.55 -22.85 1.13
CA LYS A 300 18.60 -22.32 0.26
C LYS A 300 18.66 -20.80 0.46
N ALA A 301 19.82 -20.19 0.21
CA ALA A 301 19.99 -18.74 0.31
C ALA A 301 18.98 -17.98 -0.58
N ILE A 302 18.41 -16.89 -0.06
CA ILE A 302 17.40 -16.08 -0.77
C ILE A 302 18.02 -15.46 -2.03
N LYS A 303 17.36 -15.61 -3.19
CA LYS A 303 17.87 -15.25 -4.52
C LYS A 303 17.87 -13.74 -4.83
N PHE A 304 18.32 -12.91 -3.90
CA PHE A 304 18.39 -11.45 -4.08
C PHE A 304 19.17 -11.02 -5.34
N SER A 305 20.11 -11.85 -5.82
CA SER A 305 20.81 -11.67 -7.10
C SER A 305 19.88 -11.42 -8.29
N GLU A 306 18.71 -12.08 -8.32
CA GLU A 306 17.74 -12.03 -9.43
C GLU A 306 16.85 -10.77 -9.39
N LEU A 307 16.87 -9.99 -8.30
CA LEU A 307 16.13 -8.73 -8.18
C LEU A 307 16.96 -7.51 -8.62
N ASN A 308 16.29 -6.47 -9.12
CA ASN A 308 16.91 -5.17 -9.38
C ASN A 308 17.14 -4.38 -8.08
N ASP A 309 18.00 -3.37 -8.13
CA ASP A 309 18.38 -2.58 -6.95
C ASP A 309 17.20 -1.83 -6.32
N GLU A 310 16.18 -1.48 -7.10
CA GLU A 310 14.93 -0.89 -6.63
C GLU A 310 14.17 -1.84 -5.70
N LYS A 311 13.87 -3.07 -6.14
CA LYS A 311 13.24 -4.11 -5.30
C LYS A 311 14.07 -4.44 -4.06
N ILE A 312 15.41 -4.44 -4.17
CA ILE A 312 16.32 -4.64 -3.02
C ILE A 312 16.21 -3.49 -2.02
N ASN A 313 16.11 -2.24 -2.49
CA ASN A 313 15.87 -1.10 -1.61
C ASN A 313 14.49 -1.18 -0.94
N SER A 314 13.44 -1.63 -1.64
CA SER A 314 12.12 -1.86 -1.04
C SER A 314 12.14 -2.93 0.06
N VAL A 315 12.93 -4.00 -0.11
CA VAL A 315 13.17 -5.00 0.95
C VAL A 315 13.90 -4.36 2.14
N ASN A 316 14.91 -3.53 1.92
CA ASN A 316 15.62 -2.83 2.99
C ASN A 316 14.69 -1.90 3.79
N GLU A 317 13.87 -1.11 3.11
CA GLU A 317 12.87 -0.25 3.76
C GLU A 317 11.83 -1.05 4.55
N TYR A 318 11.39 -2.20 4.04
CA TYR A 318 10.49 -3.11 4.75
C TYR A 318 11.12 -3.68 6.03
N VAL A 319 12.40 -4.09 5.99
CA VAL A 319 13.11 -4.61 7.17
C VAL A 319 13.30 -3.51 8.22
N GLU A 320 13.80 -2.33 7.84
CA GLU A 320 13.95 -1.19 8.76
C GLU A 320 12.59 -0.73 9.35
N HIS A 321 11.50 -0.86 8.59
CA HIS A 321 10.14 -0.59 9.06
C HIS A 321 9.64 -1.63 10.06
N LEU A 322 9.84 -2.93 9.80
CA LEU A 322 9.47 -4.01 10.73
C LEU A 322 10.21 -3.90 12.08
N ILE A 323 11.46 -3.46 12.07
CA ILE A 323 12.25 -3.21 13.29
C ILE A 323 11.65 -2.03 14.06
N LYS A 324 11.41 -0.89 13.39
CA LYS A 324 10.76 0.28 14.02
C LYS A 324 9.34 0.00 14.54
N LEU A 325 8.59 -0.90 13.91
CA LEU A 325 7.28 -1.33 14.42
C LEU A 325 7.35 -2.10 15.75
N GLN A 326 8.51 -2.68 16.09
CA GLN A 326 8.74 -3.36 17.37
C GLN A 326 9.26 -2.39 18.44
N ASP A 327 10.22 -1.53 18.08
CA ASP A 327 10.94 -0.68 19.03
C ASP A 327 10.34 0.73 19.23
N ASP A 328 9.56 1.25 18.27
CA ASP A 328 9.06 2.64 18.28
C ASP A 328 7.52 2.73 18.16
N PRO A 329 6.81 2.90 19.30
CA PRO A 329 5.37 3.16 19.31
C PRO A 329 4.94 4.45 18.60
N GLN A 330 5.81 5.45 18.47
CA GLN A 330 5.49 6.68 17.72
C GLN A 330 5.51 6.43 16.21
N HIS A 331 6.43 5.58 15.72
CA HIS A 331 6.43 5.11 14.33
C HIS A 331 5.18 4.29 14.01
N LEU A 332 4.75 3.38 14.89
CA LEU A 332 3.47 2.67 14.71
C LEU A 332 2.28 3.65 14.61
N GLN A 333 2.26 4.72 15.41
CA GLN A 333 1.18 5.69 15.38
C GLN A 333 1.26 6.63 14.16
N SER A 334 2.46 7.01 13.69
CA SER A 334 2.63 7.83 12.49
C SER A 334 2.22 7.07 11.23
N VAL A 335 2.51 5.76 11.16
CA VAL A 335 2.04 4.87 10.08
C VAL A 335 0.51 4.76 10.08
N LYS A 336 -0.12 4.55 11.25
CA LYS A 336 -1.59 4.54 11.39
C LYS A 336 -2.23 5.87 10.98
N ASN A 337 -1.56 6.99 11.27
CA ASN A 337 -2.03 8.33 10.93
C ASN A 337 -1.66 8.78 9.50
N SER A 338 -0.91 7.97 8.73
CA SER A 338 -0.53 8.30 7.36
C SER A 338 -1.77 8.43 6.46
N PHE A 339 -1.71 9.32 5.47
CA PHE A 339 -2.87 9.61 4.60
C PHE A 339 -3.30 8.37 3.79
N GLN A 340 -2.33 7.56 3.36
CA GLN A 340 -2.52 6.30 2.64
C GLN A 340 -3.30 5.29 3.49
N ILE A 341 -2.87 5.04 4.74
CA ILE A 341 -3.54 4.09 5.65
C ILE A 341 -4.89 4.66 6.10
N SER A 342 -4.95 5.96 6.44
CA SER A 342 -6.15 6.68 6.89
C SER A 342 -7.26 6.72 5.84
N ASN A 343 -6.92 6.75 4.54
CA ASN A 343 -7.89 6.67 3.47
C ASN A 343 -8.33 5.24 3.14
N LEU A 344 -7.43 4.24 3.22
CA LEU A 344 -7.78 2.82 3.07
C LEU A 344 -8.72 2.34 4.18
N LEU A 345 -8.34 2.49 5.46
CA LEU A 345 -9.03 3.52 6.25
C LEU A 345 -10.54 3.70 6.06
N ASN A 346 -10.84 4.93 5.66
CA ASN A 346 -12.17 5.46 5.43
C ASN A 346 -13.01 4.65 4.44
N VAL A 347 -12.38 3.97 3.47
CA VAL A 347 -13.04 3.07 2.52
C VAL A 347 -13.48 1.78 3.20
N LEU A 348 -12.59 1.09 3.91
CA LEU A 348 -12.93 -0.14 4.64
C LEU A 348 -14.03 0.14 5.68
N ASP A 349 -13.93 1.26 6.39
CA ASP A 349 -14.93 1.74 7.37
C ASP A 349 -16.20 2.32 6.74
N ASN A 350 -16.36 2.29 5.41
CA ASN A 350 -17.62 2.64 4.78
C ASN A 350 -18.68 1.58 5.10
N LYS A 351 -19.75 2.01 5.77
CA LYS A 351 -20.82 1.17 6.32
C LYS A 351 -21.60 0.39 5.25
N PHE A 352 -21.46 0.74 3.97
CA PHE A 352 -22.01 -0.03 2.83
C PHE A 352 -21.16 -1.28 2.47
N ASN A 353 -19.98 -1.47 3.06
CA ASN A 353 -19.12 -2.63 2.83
C ASN A 353 -19.37 -3.81 3.79
N PHE A 354 -20.04 -3.59 4.93
CA PHE A 354 -20.40 -4.62 5.94
C PHE A 354 -19.22 -5.49 6.44
N ILE A 355 -17.98 -5.00 6.39
CA ILE A 355 -16.78 -5.75 6.80
C ILE A 355 -16.86 -6.14 8.29
N SER A 356 -16.46 -7.35 8.65
CA SER A 356 -16.37 -7.77 10.05
C SER A 356 -15.15 -7.20 10.76
N ASN A 357 -15.26 -6.95 12.07
CA ASN A 357 -14.17 -6.38 12.86
C ASN A 357 -12.89 -7.25 12.82
N ASN A 358 -13.05 -8.58 12.83
CA ASN A 358 -11.92 -9.52 12.75
C ASN A 358 -11.17 -9.40 11.41
N TYR A 359 -11.91 -9.39 10.28
CA TYR A 359 -11.30 -9.20 8.96
C TYR A 359 -10.62 -7.84 8.84
N ARG A 360 -11.31 -6.78 9.27
CA ARG A 360 -10.81 -5.39 9.31
C ARG A 360 -9.49 -5.29 10.07
N ASP A 361 -9.41 -5.82 11.29
CA ASP A 361 -8.23 -5.65 12.14
C ASP A 361 -7.03 -6.50 11.66
N ASN A 362 -7.28 -7.66 11.03
CA ASN A 362 -6.22 -8.46 10.38
C ASN A 362 -5.71 -7.80 9.09
N LEU A 363 -6.61 -7.28 8.25
CA LEU A 363 -6.27 -6.49 7.07
C LEU A 363 -5.47 -5.24 7.46
N MET A 364 -5.86 -4.56 8.53
CA MET A 364 -5.13 -3.40 9.07
C MET A 364 -3.72 -3.76 9.56
N ARG A 365 -3.53 -4.94 10.16
CA ARG A 365 -2.17 -5.42 10.51
C ARG A 365 -1.30 -5.58 9.26
N TYR A 366 -1.83 -6.22 8.21
CA TYR A 366 -1.13 -6.36 6.92
C TYR A 366 -0.82 -5.01 6.26
N LEU A 367 -1.78 -4.07 6.20
CA LEU A 367 -1.57 -2.74 5.62
C LEU A 367 -0.50 -1.94 6.39
N ILE A 368 -0.46 -2.04 7.72
CA ILE A 368 0.55 -1.39 8.56
C ILE A 368 1.93 -2.03 8.36
N GLU A 369 2.05 -3.36 8.36
CA GLU A 369 3.34 -4.04 8.12
C GLU A 369 3.89 -3.78 6.72
N THR A 370 3.03 -3.75 5.70
CA THR A 370 3.43 -3.55 4.29
C THR A 370 3.42 -2.09 3.83
N TYR A 371 3.22 -1.14 4.75
CA TYR A 371 3.19 0.31 4.48
C TYR A 371 4.35 0.85 3.61
N PRO A 372 5.62 0.38 3.73
CA PRO A 372 6.70 0.85 2.87
C PRO A 372 6.45 0.69 1.37
N PHE A 373 5.67 -0.33 0.98
CA PHE A 373 5.29 -0.57 -0.41
C PHE A 373 4.07 0.28 -0.85
N SER A 374 3.15 0.62 0.07
CA SER A 374 1.96 1.43 -0.26
C SER A 374 2.15 2.94 -0.12
N LYS A 375 3.19 3.41 0.59
CA LYS A 375 3.47 4.85 0.83
C LYS A 375 3.53 5.70 -0.45
N ASN A 376 3.96 5.11 -1.56
CA ASN A 376 4.13 5.77 -2.86
C ASN A 376 2.87 5.71 -3.76
N ILE A 377 1.78 5.07 -3.32
CA ILE A 377 0.51 5.07 -4.05
C ILE A 377 -0.05 6.49 -4.01
N ASN A 378 -0.24 7.11 -5.18
CA ASN A 378 -0.87 8.42 -5.25
C ASN A 378 -2.31 8.32 -4.70
N THR A 379 -2.65 9.21 -3.77
CA THR A 379 -3.96 9.34 -3.13
C THR A 379 -4.71 10.58 -3.58
N ASP A 380 -4.04 11.50 -4.27
CA ASP A 380 -4.71 12.55 -5.03
C ASP A 380 -5.56 11.89 -6.12
N GLU A 381 -6.81 12.33 -6.29
CA GLU A 381 -7.82 11.69 -7.16
C GLU A 381 -8.22 10.25 -6.75
N MET A 382 -8.06 9.86 -5.48
CA MET A 382 -8.53 8.55 -4.97
C MET A 382 -10.04 8.30 -5.20
N PHE A 383 -10.86 9.35 -5.12
CA PHE A 383 -12.31 9.27 -5.27
C PHE A 383 -12.79 9.96 -6.55
N SER A 384 -13.65 9.29 -7.33
CA SER A 384 -14.32 9.87 -8.51
C SER A 384 -15.49 10.80 -8.14
N GLU A 385 -16.11 10.62 -6.97
CA GLU A 385 -17.15 11.50 -6.43
C GLU A 385 -16.95 11.69 -4.91
N GLU A 386 -15.86 12.33 -4.48
CA GLU A 386 -15.50 12.49 -3.06
C GLU A 386 -16.64 13.04 -2.18
N GLN A 387 -17.36 14.06 -2.67
CA GLN A 387 -18.54 14.61 -1.97
C GLN A 387 -19.65 13.57 -1.78
N SER A 388 -19.89 12.70 -2.77
CA SER A 388 -20.89 11.64 -2.68
C SER A 388 -20.44 10.56 -1.68
N PHE A 389 -19.16 10.18 -1.70
CA PHE A 389 -18.56 9.26 -0.72
C PHE A 389 -18.69 9.78 0.72
N ASN A 390 -18.21 11.00 0.99
CA ASN A 390 -18.21 11.60 2.33
C ASN A 390 -19.64 11.72 2.91
N ILE A 391 -20.63 12.04 2.07
CA ILE A 391 -22.04 12.12 2.47
C ILE A 391 -22.60 10.73 2.83
N LEU A 392 -22.37 9.70 2.01
CA LEU A 392 -22.87 8.36 2.32
C LEU A 392 -22.16 7.73 3.54
N ARG A 393 -20.86 7.98 3.70
CA ARG A 393 -20.07 7.57 4.86
C ARG A 393 -20.57 8.16 6.18
N SER A 394 -21.14 9.38 6.17
CA SER A 394 -21.70 10.01 7.37
C SER A 394 -23.01 9.38 7.87
N LEU A 395 -23.68 8.55 7.07
CA LEU A 395 -25.02 8.02 7.38
C LEU A 395 -25.03 7.12 8.62
N GLU A 396 -26.12 7.17 9.37
CA GLU A 396 -26.38 6.26 10.50
C GLU A 396 -26.61 4.82 10.02
N THR A 397 -26.19 3.84 10.81
CA THR A 397 -26.33 2.40 10.47
C THR A 397 -27.79 2.00 10.26
N ASN A 398 -28.72 2.59 11.02
CA ASN A 398 -30.16 2.34 10.86
C ASN A 398 -30.67 2.78 9.49
N TYR A 399 -30.20 3.93 8.97
CA TYR A 399 -30.57 4.44 7.65
C TYR A 399 -30.18 3.47 6.53
N ILE A 400 -29.00 2.88 6.66
CA ILE A 400 -28.45 1.91 5.69
C ILE A 400 -29.23 0.60 5.77
N LYS A 401 -29.63 0.15 6.97
CA LYS A 401 -30.49 -1.03 7.15
C LYS A 401 -31.87 -0.84 6.53
N GLU A 402 -32.50 0.32 6.68
CA GLU A 402 -33.77 0.61 5.99
C GLU A 402 -33.59 0.67 4.47
N PHE A 403 -32.52 1.29 3.96
CA PHE A 403 -32.22 1.30 2.53
C PHE A 403 -32.01 -0.11 1.95
N VAL A 404 -31.34 -1.02 2.69
CA VAL A 404 -31.20 -2.43 2.30
C VAL A 404 -32.57 -3.13 2.24
N LYS A 405 -33.53 -2.83 3.14
CA LYS A 405 -34.91 -3.34 3.01
C LYS A 405 -35.59 -2.83 1.75
N ILE A 406 -35.47 -1.54 1.43
CA ILE A 406 -36.05 -0.93 0.22
C ILE A 406 -35.51 -1.64 -1.03
N VAL A 407 -34.20 -1.88 -1.09
CA VAL A 407 -33.56 -2.59 -2.21
C VAL A 407 -34.02 -4.05 -2.31
N LYS A 408 -34.06 -4.78 -1.19
CA LYS A 408 -34.61 -6.15 -1.13
C LYS A 408 -36.05 -6.20 -1.65
N LYS A 409 -36.89 -5.22 -1.27
CA LYS A 409 -38.28 -5.15 -1.73
C LYS A 409 -38.39 -4.80 -3.22
N LYS A 410 -37.55 -3.90 -3.73
CA LYS A 410 -37.43 -3.57 -5.16
C LYS A 410 -37.08 -4.80 -6.02
N GLN A 411 -36.11 -5.62 -5.59
CA GLN A 411 -35.73 -6.85 -6.29
C GLN A 411 -36.92 -7.82 -6.35
N ASN A 412 -37.54 -8.13 -5.21
CA ASN A 412 -38.71 -9.00 -5.13
C ASN A 412 -39.89 -8.55 -6.01
N LEU A 413 -40.11 -7.24 -6.16
CA LEU A 413 -41.17 -6.67 -7.01
C LEU A 413 -40.82 -6.69 -8.52
N ASN A 414 -39.54 -6.56 -8.88
CA ASN A 414 -39.09 -6.64 -10.28
C ASN A 414 -39.09 -8.08 -10.82
N GLU A 415 -38.68 -9.04 -9.99
CA GLU A 415 -38.70 -10.47 -10.33
C GLU A 415 -40.14 -10.99 -10.50
N ASN A 416 -41.06 -10.51 -9.65
CA ASN A 416 -42.46 -10.92 -9.64
C ASN A 416 -43.36 -9.79 -10.15
N GLN A 417 -43.30 -9.48 -11.44
CA GLN A 417 -43.98 -8.30 -12.02
C GLN A 417 -45.48 -8.19 -11.67
N GLN A 418 -46.19 -9.33 -11.61
CA GLN A 418 -47.61 -9.42 -11.20
C GLN A 418 -47.88 -8.97 -9.75
N ASN A 419 -46.86 -8.93 -8.90
CA ASN A 419 -46.97 -8.44 -7.52
C ASN A 419 -46.84 -6.92 -7.42
N PHE A 420 -46.34 -6.21 -8.45
CA PHE A 420 -46.25 -4.75 -8.42
C PHE A 420 -47.63 -4.09 -8.52
N ASP A 421 -48.47 -4.52 -9.46
CA ASP A 421 -49.84 -3.98 -9.62
C ASP A 421 -50.74 -4.26 -8.40
N ASN A 422 -50.35 -5.23 -7.58
CA ASN A 422 -51.02 -5.58 -6.32
C ASN A 422 -50.41 -4.89 -5.09
N SER A 423 -49.26 -4.23 -5.22
CA SER A 423 -48.42 -3.73 -4.13
C SER A 423 -49.01 -2.50 -3.41
N GLN A 424 -48.50 -2.20 -2.22
CA GLN A 424 -48.89 -0.99 -1.49
C GLN A 424 -48.38 0.28 -2.20
N THR A 425 -47.16 0.23 -2.74
CA THR A 425 -46.56 1.34 -3.50
C THR A 425 -47.39 1.71 -4.72
N TYR A 426 -47.87 0.72 -5.50
CA TYR A 426 -48.69 1.00 -6.67
C TYR A 426 -50.07 1.59 -6.30
N ARG A 427 -50.70 1.12 -5.22
CA ARG A 427 -51.97 1.70 -4.73
C ARG A 427 -51.78 3.15 -4.29
N VAL A 428 -50.74 3.42 -3.51
CA VAL A 428 -50.37 4.78 -3.08
C VAL A 428 -50.06 5.67 -4.29
N GLN A 429 -49.37 5.16 -5.31
CA GLN A 429 -49.07 5.87 -6.55
C GLN A 429 -50.34 6.35 -7.26
N GLN A 430 -51.40 5.54 -7.37
CA GLN A 430 -52.64 5.99 -8.05
C GLN A 430 -53.29 7.16 -7.31
N THR A 431 -53.43 7.08 -5.99
CA THR A 431 -53.96 8.17 -5.16
C THR A 431 -53.11 9.46 -5.26
N ILE A 432 -51.78 9.33 -5.39
CA ILE A 432 -50.89 10.48 -5.62
C ILE A 432 -51.14 11.06 -7.02
N LEU A 433 -51.31 10.25 -8.06
CA LEU A 433 -51.61 10.72 -9.43
C LEU A 433 -52.98 11.41 -9.52
N GLU A 434 -53.95 10.98 -8.71
CA GLU A 434 -55.27 11.61 -8.60
C GLU A 434 -55.22 12.96 -7.87
N SER A 435 -54.21 13.19 -7.03
CA SER A 435 -54.12 14.35 -6.12
C SER A 435 -53.02 15.36 -6.46
N PHE A 436 -51.99 14.96 -7.21
CA PHE A 436 -50.82 15.78 -7.54
C PHE A 436 -50.44 15.67 -9.02
N SER A 437 -50.16 16.83 -9.64
CA SER A 437 -49.86 16.94 -11.07
C SER A 437 -48.43 16.53 -11.45
N PHE A 438 -47.89 15.43 -10.92
CA PHE A 438 -46.56 14.92 -11.32
C PHE A 438 -46.54 14.39 -12.76
N GLU A 439 -45.35 14.20 -13.34
CA GLU A 439 -45.21 13.37 -14.53
C GLU A 439 -45.39 11.89 -14.16
N LYS A 440 -46.44 11.25 -14.71
CA LYS A 440 -46.77 9.86 -14.41
C LYS A 440 -45.58 8.90 -14.56
N PRO A 441 -44.80 8.92 -15.67
CA PRO A 441 -43.62 8.06 -15.79
C PRO A 441 -42.50 8.38 -14.79
N GLU A 442 -42.35 9.63 -14.36
CA GLU A 442 -41.31 10.05 -13.41
C GLU A 442 -41.64 9.58 -11.99
N LEU A 443 -42.91 9.73 -11.57
CA LEU A 443 -43.44 9.21 -10.32
C LEU A 443 -43.41 7.67 -10.30
N GLU A 444 -43.85 7.02 -11.38
CA GLU A 444 -43.81 5.56 -11.55
C GLU A 444 -42.39 5.01 -11.41
N ASN A 445 -41.42 5.59 -12.12
CA ASN A 445 -40.03 5.17 -12.03
C ASN A 445 -39.43 5.43 -10.64
N THR A 446 -39.75 6.56 -10.01
CA THR A 446 -39.26 6.90 -8.66
C THR A 446 -39.82 5.96 -7.59
N LEU A 447 -41.13 5.71 -7.60
CA LEU A 447 -41.76 4.81 -6.63
C LEU A 447 -41.42 3.34 -6.86
N LYS A 448 -41.28 2.90 -8.12
CA LYS A 448 -40.78 1.55 -8.43
C LYS A 448 -39.31 1.37 -8.07
N GLN A 449 -38.50 2.44 -8.08
CA GLN A 449 -37.13 2.41 -7.57
C GLN A 449 -37.09 2.38 -6.03
N PHE A 450 -37.94 3.13 -5.35
CA PHE A 450 -37.98 3.25 -3.89
C PHE A 450 -39.35 2.81 -3.33
N PRO A 451 -39.67 1.50 -3.31
CA PRO A 451 -40.97 0.97 -2.87
C PRO A 451 -41.11 0.98 -1.33
N ILE A 452 -41.07 2.17 -0.74
CA ILE A 452 -41.10 2.40 0.71
C ILE A 452 -42.43 1.99 1.36
N PHE A 453 -43.56 2.19 0.67
CA PHE A 453 -44.89 1.85 1.21
C PHE A 453 -45.09 0.35 1.36
N ASP A 454 -44.40 -0.43 0.52
CA ASP A 454 -44.37 -1.89 0.58
C ASP A 454 -43.54 -2.46 1.74
N LEU A 455 -42.89 -1.61 2.53
CA LEU A 455 -42.28 -1.97 3.82
C LEU A 455 -43.18 -1.65 5.03
N LEU A 456 -44.16 -0.76 4.87
CA LEU A 456 -44.99 -0.26 5.97
C LEU A 456 -46.19 -1.18 6.24
N LEU A 457 -46.68 -1.15 7.48
CA LEU A 457 -47.86 -1.93 7.88
C LEU A 457 -49.15 -1.09 7.78
N LEU A 458 -50.01 -1.45 6.83
CA LEU A 458 -51.40 -1.00 6.79
C LEU A 458 -52.19 -1.61 7.95
N LYS A 459 -52.84 -0.77 8.76
CA LYS A 459 -53.69 -1.21 9.87
C LYS A 459 -55.04 -1.73 9.39
N GLY A 460 -55.04 -2.98 8.94
CA GLY A 460 -56.26 -3.77 8.82
C GLY A 460 -56.95 -3.83 10.18
N LYS A 461 -58.17 -3.29 10.27
CA LYS A 461 -58.96 -3.29 11.51
C LYS A 461 -59.40 -4.72 11.82
N ASN A 462 -58.68 -5.40 12.71
CA ASN A 462 -58.97 -6.79 13.06
C ASN A 462 -60.28 -6.89 13.87
N ILE A 463 -61.39 -7.06 13.15
CA ILE A 463 -62.74 -7.19 13.73
C ILE A 463 -62.99 -8.56 14.40
N LEU A 464 -62.03 -9.49 14.42
CA LEU A 464 -62.23 -10.82 15.01
C LEU A 464 -62.65 -10.72 16.50
N ASN A 465 -62.06 -9.77 17.24
CA ASN A 465 -62.43 -9.44 18.62
C ASN A 465 -63.78 -8.69 18.77
N GLN A 466 -64.43 -8.33 17.66
CA GLN A 466 -65.69 -7.58 17.58
C GLN A 466 -66.83 -8.45 17.02
N LEU A 467 -66.54 -9.65 16.52
CA LEU A 467 -67.55 -10.63 16.11
C LEU A 467 -68.21 -11.27 17.34
N GLN A 468 -69.52 -11.13 17.46
CA GLN A 468 -70.33 -11.85 18.44
C GLN A 468 -71.02 -13.05 17.78
N PHE A 469 -70.53 -14.25 18.06
CA PHE A 469 -71.15 -15.48 17.60
C PHE A 469 -72.30 -15.89 18.52
N GLN A 470 -73.53 -15.90 17.99
CA GLN A 470 -74.70 -16.41 18.70
C GLN A 470 -74.87 -17.91 18.43
N LYS A 471 -75.07 -18.71 19.49
CA LYS A 471 -75.33 -20.15 19.35
C LYS A 471 -76.82 -20.41 19.07
N SER A 472 -77.12 -21.33 18.17
CA SER A 472 -78.50 -21.71 17.85
C SER A 472 -79.14 -22.56 18.94
N ASN A 473 -80.41 -22.32 19.25
CA ASN A 473 -81.21 -23.17 20.14
C ASN A 473 -81.70 -24.47 19.47
N PHE A 474 -81.43 -24.68 18.18
CA PHE A 474 -81.81 -25.89 17.46
C PHE A 474 -80.93 -27.09 17.87
N GLN A 475 -81.56 -28.22 18.23
CA GLN A 475 -80.89 -29.45 18.69
C GLN A 475 -79.79 -29.21 19.74
N ASP A 476 -80.11 -28.43 20.77
CA ASP A 476 -79.21 -28.08 21.89
C ASP A 476 -77.88 -27.42 21.47
N GLY A 477 -77.83 -26.78 20.29
CA GLY A 477 -76.61 -26.10 19.79
C GLY A 477 -76.06 -25.02 20.75
N ASN A 478 -76.91 -24.45 21.60
CA ASN A 478 -76.55 -23.52 22.67
C ASN A 478 -75.67 -24.16 23.76
N GLN A 479 -75.83 -25.47 23.99
CA GLN A 479 -75.01 -26.27 24.91
C GLN A 479 -73.91 -27.05 24.17
N ARG A 480 -74.19 -27.56 22.97
CA ARG A 480 -73.31 -28.47 22.20
C ARG A 480 -72.21 -27.78 21.39
N ILE A 481 -72.35 -26.51 21.03
CA ILE A 481 -71.29 -25.78 20.31
C ILE A 481 -70.40 -25.10 21.34
N GLU A 482 -69.09 -25.35 21.32
CA GLU A 482 -68.11 -24.54 22.01
C GLU A 482 -67.52 -23.49 21.07
N ILE A 483 -67.26 -22.30 21.64
CA ILE A 483 -66.63 -21.19 20.94
C ILE A 483 -65.60 -20.65 21.93
N VAL A 484 -64.39 -21.23 21.87
CA VAL A 484 -63.31 -20.93 22.81
C VAL A 484 -62.34 -19.98 22.11
N LYS A 485 -61.97 -18.91 22.79
CA LYS A 485 -60.91 -18.01 22.31
C LYS A 485 -59.58 -18.49 22.87
N ASN A 486 -58.71 -19.03 22.03
CA ASN A 486 -57.42 -19.56 22.48
C ASN A 486 -56.42 -18.43 22.82
N MET A 487 -55.32 -18.78 23.49
CA MET A 487 -54.31 -17.79 23.94
C MET A 487 -53.63 -17.04 22.78
N ASN A 488 -53.74 -17.55 21.54
CA ASN A 488 -53.23 -16.93 20.32
C ASN A 488 -54.27 -16.00 19.65
N ASN A 489 -55.32 -15.59 20.37
CA ASN A 489 -56.44 -14.75 19.90
C ASN A 489 -57.28 -15.34 18.75
N GLN A 490 -57.19 -16.63 18.45
CA GLN A 490 -58.05 -17.29 17.46
C GLN A 490 -59.36 -17.76 18.12
N PHE A 491 -60.43 -17.84 17.32
CA PHE A 491 -61.69 -18.48 17.74
C PHE A 491 -61.71 -19.93 17.25
N GLU A 492 -61.75 -20.86 18.20
CA GLU A 492 -61.93 -22.27 17.95
C GLU A 492 -63.42 -22.62 18.14
N ILE A 493 -64.09 -22.94 17.03
CA ILE A 493 -65.51 -23.32 17.01
C ILE A 493 -65.57 -24.84 16.89
N SER A 494 -66.02 -25.51 17.93
CA SER A 494 -65.98 -26.97 18.06
C SER A 494 -67.32 -27.50 18.60
N LEU A 495 -67.47 -28.84 18.61
CA LEU A 495 -68.55 -29.48 19.35
C LEU A 495 -68.03 -29.88 20.74
N ASN A 496 -68.69 -29.36 21.77
CA ASN A 496 -68.42 -29.67 23.17
C ASN A 496 -68.90 -31.10 23.49
N GLN A 497 -68.02 -32.08 23.23
CA GLN A 497 -68.27 -33.50 23.51
C GLN A 497 -67.84 -33.91 24.92
N THR A 498 -67.21 -33.02 25.69
CA THR A 498 -66.53 -33.34 26.97
C THR A 498 -67.17 -32.71 28.22
N ASN A 499 -68.01 -31.67 28.07
CA ASN A 499 -68.78 -31.06 29.16
C ASN A 499 -70.31 -31.08 28.95
N TYR A 500 -70.80 -31.69 27.86
CA TYR A 500 -72.21 -32.09 27.78
C TYR A 500 -72.49 -33.18 28.82
N GLN A 501 -73.45 -32.97 29.74
CA GLN A 501 -73.84 -33.96 30.75
C GLN A 501 -74.74 -35.08 30.20
N GLY A 502 -74.27 -35.70 29.12
CA GLY A 502 -74.23 -37.16 29.04
C GLY A 502 -73.20 -37.72 30.04
N SER A 503 -72.95 -39.03 30.00
CA SER A 503 -72.11 -39.71 30.99
C SER A 503 -70.59 -39.58 30.73
N TYR A 504 -69.81 -39.47 31.83
CA TYR A 504 -68.34 -39.45 31.96
C TYR A 504 -67.61 -38.14 31.55
N LYS A 505 -66.68 -37.48 32.29
CA LYS A 505 -66.07 -37.52 33.67
C LYS A 505 -64.52 -37.66 33.73
N LYS A 506 -63.83 -36.50 33.65
CA LYS A 506 -62.76 -35.99 34.58
C LYS A 506 -61.35 -36.67 34.69
N PHE A 507 -60.35 -35.88 35.16
CA PHE A 507 -58.96 -36.19 35.64
C PHE A 507 -57.83 -36.38 34.58
N LEU A 508 -56.52 -36.15 34.83
CA LEU A 508 -55.75 -35.20 35.72
C LEU A 508 -54.22 -35.18 35.38
N ASP A 509 -53.51 -34.12 35.80
CA ASP A 509 -52.08 -33.91 36.22
C ASP A 509 -50.81 -34.64 35.66
N GLN A 510 -49.86 -33.81 35.18
CA GLN A 510 -48.43 -33.56 35.59
C GLN A 510 -47.31 -34.65 35.75
N LEU A 511 -46.04 -34.15 35.81
CA LEU A 511 -44.75 -34.78 36.26
C LEU A 511 -44.04 -35.71 35.22
N ASN A 512 -42.73 -36.07 35.22
CA ASN A 512 -41.45 -35.73 35.93
C ASN A 512 -40.24 -36.34 35.11
N PHE A 513 -38.91 -36.21 35.31
CA PHE A 513 -37.93 -35.35 36.05
C PHE A 513 -36.47 -35.70 35.55
N PHE A 514 -35.39 -35.48 36.35
CA PHE A 514 -33.98 -36.00 36.26
C PHE A 514 -32.95 -35.29 35.33
N GLU A 515 -31.62 -35.15 35.53
CA GLU A 515 -30.56 -35.34 36.60
C GLU A 515 -29.25 -35.94 35.96
N ASP A 516 -27.98 -35.86 36.44
CA ASP A 516 -27.25 -35.04 37.46
C ASP A 516 -25.67 -35.21 37.37
N GLN A 517 -24.86 -34.47 38.17
CA GLN A 517 -23.41 -34.61 38.60
C GLN A 517 -22.25 -34.79 37.54
N THR A 518 -21.09 -34.07 37.50
CA THR A 518 -19.85 -33.86 38.36
C THR A 518 -18.84 -35.05 38.46
N GLN A 519 -17.50 -34.98 38.70
CA GLN A 519 -16.53 -33.93 39.15
C GLN A 519 -14.99 -34.29 38.97
N SER A 520 -14.06 -33.29 38.92
CA SER A 520 -12.61 -33.34 39.37
C SER A 520 -11.51 -34.08 38.48
N GLN A 521 -10.16 -34.01 38.60
CA GLN A 521 -9.11 -33.07 39.18
C GLN A 521 -7.61 -33.42 38.82
N VAL A 522 -6.62 -32.53 39.18
CA VAL A 522 -5.18 -32.78 39.62
C VAL A 522 -3.90 -32.83 38.68
N LYS A 523 -3.05 -31.77 38.79
CA LYS A 523 -1.55 -31.60 38.95
C LYS A 523 -0.40 -31.91 37.91
N SER A 524 0.72 -31.17 38.16
CA SER A 524 2.21 -31.35 37.95
C SER A 524 2.91 -31.00 36.61
N ASP A 525 4.20 -30.55 36.52
CA ASP A 525 5.14 -29.83 37.45
C ASP A 525 6.46 -29.33 36.71
N ASN A 526 7.25 -28.43 37.34
CA ASN A 526 8.74 -28.22 37.26
C ASN A 526 9.49 -27.38 36.16
N ASN A 527 10.25 -26.35 36.64
CA ASN A 527 11.70 -26.03 36.40
C ASN A 527 12.27 -25.54 35.02
N LEU A 528 13.41 -24.81 34.86
CA LEU A 528 14.31 -23.97 35.73
C LEU A 528 15.34 -23.12 34.88
N ASN A 529 15.73 -21.92 35.38
CA ASN A 529 17.06 -21.24 35.33
C ASN A 529 17.83 -20.70 34.06
N ASN A 530 18.25 -19.41 34.17
CA ASN A 530 19.62 -18.83 34.06
C ASN A 530 20.29 -18.27 32.75
N ASN A 531 20.57 -16.95 32.80
CA ASN A 531 21.90 -16.26 32.71
C ASN A 531 22.63 -15.79 31.40
N ILE A 532 22.81 -14.45 31.34
CA ILE A 532 24.08 -13.67 31.17
C ILE A 532 24.67 -13.34 29.76
N LEU A 533 25.22 -12.10 29.68
CA LEU A 533 25.95 -11.39 28.60
C LEU A 533 27.22 -12.12 28.04
N PRO A 534 27.74 -11.77 26.84
CA PRO A 534 28.63 -10.59 26.61
C PRO A 534 28.04 -9.57 25.60
N GLN A 535 28.29 -8.25 25.65
CA GLN A 535 29.55 -7.49 25.42
C GLN A 535 30.15 -7.63 24.00
N GLN A 536 30.57 -6.49 23.43
CA GLN A 536 31.08 -6.36 22.06
C GLN A 536 32.62 -6.30 22.04
N ASP A 537 33.25 -7.20 21.29
CA ASP A 537 34.65 -7.09 20.88
C ASP A 537 34.74 -6.91 19.35
N ASN A 538 35.78 -6.21 18.89
CA ASN A 538 35.81 -5.63 17.54
C ASN A 538 36.91 -6.26 16.66
N ASN A 539 36.68 -7.51 16.24
CA ASN A 539 37.59 -8.26 15.36
C ASN A 539 37.11 -8.25 13.89
N LYS A 540 38.04 -8.08 12.94
CA LYS A 540 37.77 -8.16 11.49
C LYS A 540 37.17 -9.51 11.07
N ILE A 541 37.53 -10.61 11.75
CA ILE A 541 36.93 -11.93 11.51
C ILE A 541 35.43 -11.90 11.82
N ASP A 542 34.99 -11.27 12.91
CA ASP A 542 33.57 -11.20 13.25
C ASP A 542 32.78 -10.27 12.33
N GLN A 543 33.43 -9.25 11.76
CA GLN A 543 32.85 -8.44 10.68
C GLN A 543 32.66 -9.25 9.38
N LEU A 544 33.61 -10.12 9.05
CA LEU A 544 33.50 -11.05 7.90
C LEU A 544 32.46 -12.16 8.16
N MET A 545 32.44 -12.75 9.35
CA MET A 545 31.46 -13.76 9.75
C MET A 545 30.03 -13.21 9.69
N LYS A 546 29.78 -11.95 10.06
CA LYS A 546 28.45 -11.31 9.94
C LYS A 546 27.92 -11.27 8.50
N LEU A 547 28.79 -11.19 7.49
CA LEU A 547 28.38 -11.27 6.09
C LEU A 547 27.99 -12.69 5.67
N ILE A 548 28.78 -13.68 6.11
CA ILE A 548 28.57 -15.10 5.81
C ILE A 548 27.34 -15.64 6.56
N SER A 549 27.16 -15.25 7.82
CA SER A 549 26.05 -15.63 8.70
C SER A 549 24.84 -14.69 8.63
N ASN A 550 24.70 -13.90 7.55
CA ASN A 550 23.45 -13.19 7.27
C ASN A 550 22.32 -14.23 7.22
N LYS A 551 21.26 -14.07 8.02
CA LYS A 551 20.20 -15.09 8.17
C LYS A 551 19.56 -15.50 6.84
N THR A 552 19.53 -14.60 5.85
CA THR A 552 19.00 -14.89 4.50
C THR A 552 19.87 -15.83 3.66
N ASN A 553 21.12 -16.05 4.04
CA ASN A 553 21.94 -17.12 3.47
C ASN A 553 21.49 -18.52 3.98
N TYR A 554 20.72 -18.58 5.08
CA TYR A 554 20.28 -19.80 5.76
C TYR A 554 21.42 -20.81 5.99
N CYS A 555 22.60 -20.34 6.37
CA CYS A 555 23.75 -21.20 6.68
C CYS A 555 23.48 -22.10 7.90
N SER A 556 24.03 -23.32 7.93
CA SER A 556 23.98 -24.17 9.12
C SER A 556 24.99 -23.74 10.18
N GLU A 557 24.72 -23.98 11.46
CA GLU A 557 25.69 -23.70 12.54
C GLU A 557 26.95 -24.57 12.43
N GLU A 558 26.81 -25.80 11.94
CA GLU A 558 27.93 -26.72 11.68
C GLU A 558 28.91 -26.11 10.66
N PHE A 559 28.39 -25.60 9.54
CA PHE A 559 29.17 -24.91 8.51
C PHE A 559 29.77 -23.59 9.01
N LEU A 560 28.98 -22.74 9.69
CA LEU A 560 29.46 -21.47 10.22
C LEU A 560 30.59 -21.65 11.25
N ASN A 561 30.53 -22.70 12.07
CA ASN A 561 31.58 -23.03 13.03
C ASN A 561 32.86 -23.55 12.35
N GLN A 562 32.75 -24.39 11.30
CA GLN A 562 33.92 -24.80 10.50
C GLN A 562 34.61 -23.59 9.85
N ILE A 563 33.84 -22.69 9.24
CA ILE A 563 34.35 -21.45 8.63
C ILE A 563 35.05 -20.57 9.68
N ARG A 564 34.40 -20.32 10.82
CA ARG A 564 34.96 -19.50 11.91
C ARG A 564 36.28 -20.07 12.41
N GLN A 565 36.38 -21.38 12.64
CA GLN A 565 37.60 -22.02 13.12
C GLN A 565 38.77 -21.87 12.14
N GLN A 566 38.55 -22.09 10.84
CA GLN A 566 39.61 -21.95 9.83
C GLN A 566 40.01 -20.48 9.63
N MET A 567 39.06 -19.53 9.66
CA MET A 567 39.38 -18.10 9.62
C MET A 567 40.16 -17.62 10.86
N GLN A 568 39.89 -18.19 12.04
CA GLN A 568 40.62 -17.89 13.28
C GLN A 568 42.09 -18.34 13.23
N LYS A 569 42.40 -19.48 12.59
CA LYS A 569 43.80 -19.89 12.34
C LYS A 569 44.55 -18.90 11.44
N LEU A 570 43.82 -18.27 10.49
CA LEU A 570 44.36 -17.42 9.44
C LEU A 570 44.24 -15.90 9.74
N SER A 571 44.06 -15.51 11.01
CA SER A 571 43.72 -14.13 11.40
C SER A 571 44.67 -13.06 10.84
N LEU A 572 45.99 -13.35 10.83
CA LEU A 572 47.06 -12.47 10.36
C LEU A 572 46.96 -12.10 8.87
N PHE A 573 46.19 -12.86 8.07
CA PHE A 573 45.89 -12.54 6.67
C PHE A 573 44.67 -11.63 6.55
N PHE A 574 43.60 -11.91 7.31
CA PHE A 574 42.40 -11.07 7.35
C PHE A 574 42.64 -9.72 8.05
N GLU A 575 43.65 -9.62 8.92
CA GLU A 575 44.18 -8.35 9.46
C GLU A 575 44.57 -7.35 8.34
N GLN A 576 44.96 -7.81 7.15
CA GLN A 576 45.43 -6.98 6.04
C GLN A 576 44.30 -6.32 5.22
N ILE A 577 43.04 -6.74 5.40
CA ILE A 577 41.90 -6.22 4.64
C ILE A 577 41.44 -4.88 5.23
N SER A 578 41.19 -3.86 4.39
CA SER A 578 40.52 -2.63 4.82
C SER A 578 39.02 -2.86 4.88
N PHE A 579 38.39 -2.46 5.99
CA PHE A 579 36.93 -2.46 6.16
C PHE A 579 36.36 -1.04 6.03
N ASP A 580 37.21 -0.03 5.77
CA ASP A 580 36.84 1.39 5.70
C ASP A 580 35.89 1.70 4.52
N LYS A 581 35.93 0.84 3.50
CA LYS A 581 35.01 0.82 2.33
C LYS A 581 34.24 -0.51 2.22
N MET A 582 33.95 -1.17 3.34
CA MET A 582 33.26 -2.47 3.37
C MET A 582 31.95 -2.46 2.56
N ASN A 583 31.15 -1.39 2.73
CA ASN A 583 29.87 -1.19 2.04
C ASN A 583 29.97 -0.12 0.93
N GLN A 584 28.97 -0.11 0.04
CA GLN A 584 28.71 0.97 -0.91
C GLN A 584 28.43 2.28 -0.16
N GLU A 585 28.82 3.43 -0.74
CA GLU A 585 28.64 4.74 -0.13
C GLU A 585 27.18 5.01 0.25
N GLY A 586 26.96 5.52 1.47
CA GLY A 586 25.63 5.76 2.04
C GLY A 586 24.84 4.51 2.44
N LYS A 587 25.27 3.30 2.10
CA LYS A 587 24.56 2.04 2.40
C LYS A 587 25.20 1.25 3.54
N LYS A 588 24.40 0.38 4.17
CA LYS A 588 24.80 -0.60 5.19
C LYS A 588 24.04 -1.90 4.94
N ALA A 589 24.60 -3.03 5.34
CA ALA A 589 23.94 -4.33 5.21
C ALA A 589 22.55 -4.35 5.88
N ILE A 590 21.57 -4.99 5.23
CA ILE A 590 20.18 -5.07 5.73
C ILE A 590 20.15 -5.91 7.03
N LYS A 591 19.52 -5.38 8.08
CA LYS A 591 19.57 -5.92 9.46
C LYS A 591 18.71 -7.16 9.70
N PHE A 592 18.74 -8.16 8.82
CA PHE A 592 17.97 -9.40 8.98
C PHE A 592 18.24 -10.15 10.30
N SER A 593 19.38 -9.90 10.94
CA SER A 593 19.68 -10.40 12.30
C SER A 593 18.62 -10.03 13.34
N GLU A 594 18.02 -8.84 13.23
CA GLU A 594 17.04 -8.28 14.16
C GLU A 594 15.60 -8.79 13.90
N LEU A 595 15.36 -9.51 12.80
CA LEU A 595 14.08 -10.16 12.53
C LEU A 595 14.03 -11.60 13.08
N ASN A 596 12.83 -12.06 13.42
CA ASN A 596 12.56 -13.47 13.72
C ASN A 596 12.48 -14.32 12.42
N ASP A 597 12.55 -15.64 12.56
CA ASP A 597 12.58 -16.55 11.40
C ASP A 597 11.26 -16.53 10.60
N GLU A 598 10.13 -16.21 11.23
CA GLU A 598 8.84 -16.05 10.57
C GLU A 598 8.88 -14.92 9.54
N LYS A 599 9.27 -13.70 9.96
CA LYS A 599 9.39 -12.53 9.05
C LYS A 599 10.47 -12.74 7.98
N ILE A 600 11.54 -13.47 8.29
CA ILE A 600 12.58 -13.80 7.29
C ILE A 600 12.03 -14.78 6.24
N ASN A 601 11.24 -15.77 6.65
CA ASN A 601 10.53 -16.64 5.72
C ASN A 601 9.51 -15.84 4.88
N SER A 602 8.80 -14.86 5.46
CA SER A 602 7.92 -13.94 4.70
C SER A 602 8.70 -13.15 3.63
N VAL A 603 9.91 -12.66 3.94
CA VAL A 603 10.78 -12.01 2.94
C VAL A 603 11.22 -13.00 1.85
N ASN A 604 11.56 -14.24 2.20
CA ASN A 604 11.91 -15.27 1.21
C ASN A 604 10.74 -15.54 0.24
N GLU A 605 9.53 -15.73 0.76
CA GLU A 605 8.33 -15.90 -0.06
C GLU A 605 8.04 -14.68 -0.94
N TYR A 606 8.25 -13.47 -0.44
CA TYR A 606 8.13 -12.22 -1.21
C TYR A 606 9.16 -12.15 -2.35
N VAL A 607 10.41 -12.56 -2.13
CA VAL A 607 11.45 -12.58 -3.17
C VAL A 607 11.12 -13.61 -4.25
N GLU A 608 10.81 -14.86 -3.88
CA GLU A 608 10.43 -15.91 -4.85
C GLU A 608 9.16 -15.53 -5.63
N HIS A 609 8.21 -14.84 -5.00
CA HIS A 609 7.02 -14.30 -5.66
C HIS A 609 7.34 -13.15 -6.63
N LEU A 610 8.20 -12.21 -6.23
CA LEU A 610 8.65 -11.10 -7.09
C LEU A 610 9.42 -11.57 -8.34
N ILE A 611 10.11 -12.71 -8.26
CA ILE A 611 10.77 -13.37 -9.39
C ILE A 611 9.71 -14.01 -10.30
N LYS A 612 8.81 -14.83 -9.75
CA LYS A 612 7.72 -15.46 -10.52
C LYS A 612 6.80 -14.44 -11.21
N LEU A 613 6.56 -13.27 -10.62
CA LEU A 613 5.80 -12.20 -11.28
C LEU A 613 6.47 -11.61 -12.53
N GLN A 614 7.77 -11.83 -12.74
CA GLN A 614 8.48 -11.41 -13.96
C GLN A 614 8.42 -12.48 -15.06
N ASP A 615 8.60 -13.75 -14.68
CA ASP A 615 8.83 -14.84 -15.65
C ASP A 615 7.63 -15.77 -15.87
N ASP A 616 6.62 -15.75 -14.98
CA ASP A 616 5.44 -16.64 -15.03
C ASP A 616 4.10 -15.85 -15.10
N PRO A 617 3.53 -15.68 -16.31
CA PRO A 617 2.21 -15.09 -16.50
C PRO A 617 1.05 -15.90 -15.88
N GLN A 618 1.21 -17.21 -15.67
CA GLN A 618 0.19 -18.04 -15.01
C GLN A 618 0.16 -17.77 -13.50
N HIS A 619 1.33 -17.58 -12.87
CA HIS A 619 1.44 -17.12 -11.48
C HIS A 619 0.81 -15.74 -11.30
N LEU A 620 1.08 -14.78 -12.20
CA LEU A 620 0.40 -13.48 -12.16
C LEU A 620 -1.14 -13.61 -12.23
N GLN A 621 -1.67 -14.52 -13.06
CA GLN A 621 -3.11 -14.72 -13.17
C GLN A 621 -3.70 -15.48 -11.97
N SER A 622 -2.98 -16.44 -11.38
CA SER A 622 -3.43 -17.15 -10.18
C SER A 622 -3.48 -16.24 -8.96
N VAL A 623 -2.52 -15.31 -8.82
CA VAL A 623 -2.53 -14.26 -7.78
C VAL A 623 -3.71 -13.32 -7.96
N LYS A 624 -3.98 -12.84 -9.19
CA LYS A 624 -5.18 -12.02 -9.50
C LYS A 624 -6.49 -12.74 -9.18
N ASN A 625 -6.55 -14.05 -9.38
CA ASN A 625 -7.71 -14.89 -9.12
C ASN A 625 -7.77 -15.44 -7.68
N SER A 626 -6.81 -15.10 -6.81
CA SER A 626 -6.77 -15.60 -5.44
C SER A 626 -7.93 -15.04 -4.60
N PHE A 627 -8.38 -15.81 -3.61
CA PHE A 627 -9.54 -15.44 -2.79
C PHE A 627 -9.30 -14.15 -2.00
N GLN A 628 -8.10 -13.97 -1.45
CA GLN A 628 -7.69 -12.75 -0.73
C GLN A 628 -7.80 -11.50 -1.62
N ILE A 629 -7.21 -11.55 -2.82
CA ILE A 629 -7.18 -10.42 -3.75
C ILE A 629 -8.57 -10.15 -4.32
N SER A 630 -9.30 -11.20 -4.72
CA SER A 630 -10.67 -11.07 -5.22
C SER A 630 -11.60 -10.47 -4.17
N ASN A 631 -11.44 -10.83 -2.89
CA ASN A 631 -12.25 -10.29 -1.79
C ASN A 631 -11.94 -8.82 -1.50
N LEU A 632 -10.66 -8.42 -1.48
CA LEU A 632 -10.30 -7.01 -1.36
C LEU A 632 -10.83 -6.18 -2.54
N LEU A 633 -10.72 -6.70 -3.76
CA LEU A 633 -11.37 -6.10 -4.93
C LEU A 633 -12.90 -6.03 -4.79
N ASN A 634 -13.56 -7.05 -4.24
CA ASN A 634 -15.01 -7.04 -4.04
C ASN A 634 -15.45 -5.84 -3.20
N VAL A 635 -14.70 -5.51 -2.13
CA VAL A 635 -14.91 -4.32 -1.30
C VAL A 635 -14.60 -3.04 -2.06
N LEU A 636 -13.43 -2.93 -2.69
CA LEU A 636 -13.01 -1.71 -3.42
C LEU A 636 -13.97 -1.37 -4.58
N ASP A 637 -14.44 -2.38 -5.29
CA ASP A 637 -15.41 -2.29 -6.39
C ASP A 637 -16.86 -2.09 -5.92
N ASN A 638 -17.11 -1.98 -4.60
CA ASN A 638 -18.41 -1.55 -4.11
C ASN A 638 -18.66 -0.09 -4.55
N LYS A 639 -19.69 0.09 -5.38
CA LYS A 639 -20.04 1.35 -6.05
C LYS A 639 -20.36 2.49 -5.06
N PHE A 640 -20.61 2.17 -3.80
CA PHE A 640 -20.79 3.13 -2.69
C PHE A 640 -19.47 3.73 -2.16
N ASN A 641 -18.31 3.20 -2.57
CA ASN A 641 -16.98 3.74 -2.24
C ASN A 641 -16.47 4.81 -3.22
N PHE A 642 -17.04 4.89 -4.44
CA PHE A 642 -16.66 5.87 -5.47
C PHE A 642 -15.15 5.94 -5.79
N ILE A 643 -14.44 4.81 -5.73
CA ILE A 643 -12.99 4.75 -6.01
C ILE A 643 -12.71 5.06 -7.48
N SER A 644 -11.66 5.82 -7.78
CA SER A 644 -11.22 6.07 -9.16
C SER A 644 -10.49 4.87 -9.76
N ASN A 645 -10.64 4.64 -11.06
CA ASN A 645 -9.97 3.51 -11.74
C ASN A 645 -8.44 3.60 -11.61
N ASN A 646 -7.86 4.80 -11.65
CA ASN A 646 -6.42 5.02 -11.46
C ASN A 646 -5.96 4.57 -10.07
N TYR A 647 -6.68 4.97 -9.01
CA TYR A 647 -6.36 4.54 -7.64
C TYR A 647 -6.52 3.02 -7.47
N ARG A 648 -7.64 2.47 -7.97
CA ARG A 648 -7.95 1.04 -7.97
C ARG A 648 -6.83 0.21 -8.60
N ASP A 649 -6.36 0.59 -9.79
CA ASP A 649 -5.37 -0.20 -10.53
C ASP A 649 -3.96 -0.08 -9.91
N ASN A 650 -3.60 1.06 -9.31
CA ASN A 650 -2.37 1.21 -8.54
C ASN A 650 -2.41 0.41 -7.21
N LEU A 651 -3.53 0.44 -6.50
CA LEU A 651 -3.74 -0.36 -5.29
C LEU A 651 -3.72 -1.86 -5.62
N MET A 652 -4.34 -2.28 -6.72
CA MET A 652 -4.29 -3.66 -7.21
C MET A 652 -2.87 -4.12 -7.52
N ARG A 653 -2.01 -3.26 -8.10
CA ARG A 653 -0.58 -3.57 -8.30
C ARG A 653 0.12 -3.85 -6.97
N TYR A 654 -0.03 -2.97 -5.98
CA TYR A 654 0.52 -3.17 -4.64
C TYR A 654 0.00 -4.46 -3.97
N LEU A 655 -1.29 -4.76 -4.07
CA LEU A 655 -1.88 -5.99 -3.51
C LEU A 655 -1.33 -7.25 -4.20
N ILE A 656 -1.14 -7.22 -5.53
CA ILE A 656 -0.49 -8.32 -6.28
C ILE A 656 0.96 -8.50 -5.84
N GLU A 657 1.76 -7.43 -5.79
CA GLU A 657 3.18 -7.49 -5.45
C GLU A 657 3.41 -7.96 -4.01
N THR A 658 2.60 -7.48 -3.06
CA THR A 658 2.69 -7.83 -1.63
C THR A 658 1.86 -9.06 -1.22
N TYR A 659 1.25 -9.78 -2.18
CA TYR A 659 0.36 -10.92 -1.94
C TYR A 659 0.87 -11.96 -0.94
N PRO A 660 2.16 -12.36 -0.89
CA PRO A 660 2.65 -13.32 0.11
C PRO A 660 2.40 -12.90 1.56
N PHE A 661 2.46 -11.61 1.87
CA PHE A 661 2.17 -11.08 3.20
C PHE A 661 0.66 -11.12 3.54
N SER A 662 -0.23 -11.22 2.53
CA SER A 662 -1.69 -11.26 2.73
C SER A 662 -2.21 -12.62 3.21
N LYS A 663 -1.38 -13.68 3.19
CA LYS A 663 -1.75 -15.05 3.61
C LYS A 663 -2.32 -15.13 5.03
N ASN A 664 -1.85 -14.25 5.93
CA ASN A 664 -2.26 -14.23 7.33
C ASN A 664 -3.56 -13.42 7.58
N ILE A 665 -4.17 -12.86 6.53
CA ILE A 665 -5.51 -12.27 6.61
C ILE A 665 -6.52 -13.41 6.55
N ASN A 666 -7.11 -13.78 7.69
CA ASN A 666 -8.22 -14.72 7.70
C ASN A 666 -9.40 -14.13 6.91
N THR A 667 -9.81 -14.82 5.85
CA THR A 667 -10.94 -14.46 4.97
C THR A 667 -12.28 -15.03 5.43
N ASP A 668 -12.29 -15.96 6.40
CA ASP A 668 -13.50 -16.51 6.97
C ASP A 668 -14.27 -15.42 7.72
N GLU A 669 -15.60 -15.40 7.58
CA GLU A 669 -16.48 -14.36 8.15
C GLU A 669 -16.09 -12.92 7.77
N MET A 670 -15.55 -12.71 6.56
CA MET A 670 -15.18 -11.37 6.04
C MET A 670 -16.31 -10.33 6.15
N PHE A 671 -17.55 -10.73 5.90
CA PHE A 671 -18.72 -9.85 5.90
C PHE A 671 -19.67 -10.18 7.07
N SER A 672 -20.01 -9.16 7.85
CA SER A 672 -21.01 -9.22 8.92
C SER A 672 -22.46 -9.35 8.42
N GLU A 673 -22.75 -8.87 7.20
CA GLU A 673 -24.03 -9.07 6.51
C GLU A 673 -23.80 -9.34 5.00
N GLU A 674 -23.20 -10.48 4.66
CA GLU A 674 -22.82 -10.82 3.26
C GLU A 674 -23.98 -10.65 2.25
N GLN A 675 -25.19 -11.08 2.61
CA GLN A 675 -26.38 -10.90 1.77
C GLN A 675 -26.70 -9.41 1.52
N SER A 676 -26.58 -8.55 2.54
CA SER A 676 -26.81 -7.11 2.42
C SER A 676 -25.75 -6.46 1.52
N PHE A 677 -24.48 -6.88 1.65
CA PHE A 677 -23.37 -6.44 0.80
C PHE A 677 -23.57 -6.84 -0.67
N ASN A 678 -23.81 -8.13 -0.95
CA ASN A 678 -23.96 -8.66 -2.31
C ASN A 678 -25.14 -7.99 -3.05
N ILE A 679 -26.25 -7.74 -2.33
CA ILE A 679 -27.42 -7.02 -2.86
C ILE A 679 -27.06 -5.57 -3.22
N LEU A 680 -26.38 -4.83 -2.35
CA LEU A 680 -26.00 -3.44 -2.65
C LEU A 680 -24.95 -3.34 -3.77
N ARG A 681 -24.02 -4.30 -3.86
CA ARG A 681 -23.03 -4.39 -4.94
C ARG A 681 -23.68 -4.63 -6.30
N SER A 682 -24.78 -5.39 -6.34
CA SER A 682 -25.52 -5.69 -7.58
C SER A 682 -26.21 -4.46 -8.21
N LEU A 683 -26.41 -3.38 -7.45
CA LEU A 683 -27.16 -2.20 -7.88
C LEU A 683 -26.57 -1.49 -9.11
N GLU A 684 -27.44 -1.01 -9.99
CA GLU A 684 -27.07 -0.14 -11.10
C GLU A 684 -26.56 1.23 -10.62
N THR A 685 -25.55 1.77 -11.30
CA THR A 685 -24.92 3.06 -10.96
C THR A 685 -25.91 4.22 -10.95
N ASN A 686 -26.93 4.20 -11.83
CA ASN A 686 -27.97 5.23 -11.87
C ASN A 686 -28.81 5.24 -10.57
N TYR A 687 -29.21 4.08 -10.07
CA TYR A 687 -29.98 3.99 -8.82
C TYR A 687 -29.18 4.47 -7.60
N ILE A 688 -27.86 4.25 -7.59
CA ILE A 688 -26.96 4.78 -6.55
C ILE A 688 -26.87 6.31 -6.64
N LYS A 689 -26.84 6.88 -7.86
CA LYS A 689 -26.88 8.33 -8.06
C LYS A 689 -28.20 8.95 -7.60
N GLU A 690 -29.35 8.31 -7.85
CA GLU A 690 -30.64 8.78 -7.30
C GLU A 690 -30.66 8.68 -5.77
N PHE A 691 -30.14 7.61 -5.18
CA PHE A 691 -30.00 7.51 -3.72
C PHE A 691 -29.12 8.62 -3.12
N VAL A 692 -28.00 8.97 -3.77
CA VAL A 692 -27.17 10.13 -3.37
C VAL A 692 -27.95 11.45 -3.45
N LYS A 693 -28.84 11.64 -4.44
CA LYS A 693 -29.72 12.83 -4.49
C LYS A 693 -30.70 12.86 -3.31
N ILE A 694 -31.32 11.72 -2.96
CA ILE A 694 -32.23 11.63 -1.80
C ILE A 694 -31.50 12.04 -0.52
N VAL A 695 -30.30 11.51 -0.30
CA VAL A 695 -29.49 11.83 0.90
C VAL A 695 -29.09 13.31 0.92
N LYS A 696 -28.61 13.88 -0.20
CA LYS A 696 -28.31 15.32 -0.32
C LYS A 696 -29.56 16.18 -0.05
N LYS A 697 -30.72 15.79 -0.56
CA LYS A 697 -31.99 16.51 -0.34
C LYS A 697 -32.44 16.45 1.12
N LYS A 698 -32.28 15.30 1.78
CA LYS A 698 -32.52 15.11 3.23
C LYS A 698 -31.62 16.01 4.08
N GLN A 699 -30.32 16.10 3.77
CA GLN A 699 -29.40 17.00 4.47
C GLN A 699 -29.86 18.46 4.36
N ASN A 700 -30.13 18.92 3.13
CA ASN A 700 -30.63 20.29 2.88
C ASN A 700 -31.95 20.61 3.62
N LEU A 701 -32.84 19.62 3.81
CA LEU A 701 -34.09 19.81 4.58
C LEU A 701 -33.85 19.90 6.10
N ASN A 702 -32.86 19.19 6.62
CA ASN A 702 -32.49 19.21 8.04
C ASN A 702 -31.72 20.47 8.45
N GLU A 703 -30.75 20.91 7.63
CA GLU A 703 -29.89 22.07 7.92
C GLU A 703 -30.70 23.38 8.05
N ASN A 704 -31.82 23.49 7.33
CA ASN A 704 -32.71 24.64 7.38
C ASN A 704 -33.76 24.60 8.51
N GLN A 705 -33.80 23.53 9.32
CA GLN A 705 -34.61 23.31 10.55
C GLN A 705 -36.14 23.52 10.51
N GLN A 706 -36.72 24.16 9.49
CA GLN A 706 -38.17 24.48 9.38
C GLN A 706 -38.81 24.06 8.05
N ASN A 707 -38.10 23.29 7.21
CA ASN A 707 -38.50 23.09 5.80
C ASN A 707 -39.11 21.72 5.46
N PHE A 708 -39.14 20.73 6.37
CA PHE A 708 -39.82 19.46 6.05
C PHE A 708 -41.34 19.65 5.88
N ASP A 709 -41.98 20.40 6.76
CA ASP A 709 -43.45 20.60 6.71
C ASP A 709 -43.89 21.45 5.49
N ASN A 710 -42.93 22.12 4.84
CA ASN A 710 -43.11 22.86 3.59
C ASN A 710 -42.81 22.02 2.33
N SER A 711 -42.18 20.85 2.49
CA SER A 711 -41.67 19.97 1.43
C SER A 711 -42.78 19.30 0.60
N GLN A 712 -42.44 18.80 -0.59
CA GLN A 712 -43.38 18.03 -1.41
C GLN A 712 -43.68 16.66 -0.78
N THR A 713 -42.69 16.05 -0.13
CA THR A 713 -42.83 14.77 0.59
C THR A 713 -43.85 14.89 1.71
N TYR A 714 -43.82 15.97 2.50
CA TYR A 714 -44.80 16.17 3.57
C TYR A 714 -46.23 16.44 3.05
N ARG A 715 -46.38 17.18 1.94
CA ARG A 715 -47.69 17.38 1.30
C ARG A 715 -48.29 16.06 0.83
N VAL A 716 -47.48 15.27 0.11
CA VAL A 716 -47.86 13.91 -0.35
C VAL A 716 -48.17 13.00 0.84
N GLN A 717 -47.40 13.09 1.94
CA GLN A 717 -47.66 12.34 3.18
C GLN A 717 -49.05 12.62 3.77
N GLN A 718 -49.54 13.86 3.77
CA GLN A 718 -50.88 14.15 4.32
C GLN A 718 -51.97 13.47 3.49
N THR A 719 -51.92 13.59 2.16
CA THR A 719 -52.86 12.90 1.25
C THR A 719 -52.83 11.37 1.40
N ILE A 720 -51.65 10.80 1.65
CA ILE A 720 -51.52 9.37 1.96
C ILE A 720 -52.19 9.04 3.30
N LEU A 721 -52.02 9.86 4.34
CA LEU A 721 -52.65 9.67 5.66
C LEU A 721 -54.18 9.83 5.62
N GLU A 722 -54.70 10.69 4.73
CA GLU A 722 -56.14 10.83 4.47
C GLU A 722 -56.73 9.58 3.80
N SER A 723 -55.94 8.90 2.95
CA SER A 723 -56.41 7.80 2.10
C SER A 723 -56.07 6.40 2.62
N PHE A 724 -55.03 6.26 3.46
CA PHE A 724 -54.49 4.98 3.91
C PHE A 724 -54.14 4.98 5.41
N SER A 725 -54.66 3.99 6.13
CA SER A 725 -54.39 3.81 7.58
C SER A 725 -53.04 3.15 7.87
N PHE A 726 -51.95 3.82 7.54
CA PHE A 726 -50.60 3.45 7.98
C PHE A 726 -50.38 3.75 9.47
N GLU A 727 -49.30 3.22 10.06
CA GLU A 727 -48.81 3.77 11.33
C GLU A 727 -48.18 5.16 11.09
N LYS A 728 -48.89 6.22 11.51
CA LYS A 728 -48.49 7.60 11.23
C LYS A 728 -47.03 7.92 11.60
N PRO A 729 -46.51 7.60 12.81
CA PRO A 729 -45.09 7.81 13.13
C PRO A 729 -44.12 6.99 12.28
N GLU A 730 -44.49 5.80 11.82
CA GLU A 730 -43.63 4.96 10.97
C GLU A 730 -43.54 5.54 9.56
N LEU A 731 -44.68 5.96 8.99
CA LEU A 731 -44.77 6.64 7.70
C LEU A 731 -44.04 7.99 7.72
N GLU A 732 -44.26 8.81 8.76
CA GLU A 732 -43.59 10.10 8.98
C GLU A 732 -42.08 9.95 9.04
N ASN A 733 -41.58 9.01 9.86
CA ASN A 733 -40.14 8.74 9.94
C ASN A 733 -39.59 8.22 8.60
N THR A 734 -40.22 7.23 7.97
CA THR A 734 -39.74 6.68 6.69
C THR A 734 -39.66 7.74 5.60
N LEU A 735 -40.69 8.58 5.43
CA LEU A 735 -40.69 9.64 4.42
C LEU A 735 -39.74 10.80 4.75
N LYS A 736 -39.57 11.15 6.04
CA LYS A 736 -38.57 12.14 6.47
C LYS A 736 -37.12 11.64 6.29
N GLN A 737 -36.92 10.33 6.36
CA GLN A 737 -35.63 9.69 6.06
C GLN A 737 -35.39 9.61 4.53
N PHE A 738 -36.43 9.31 3.75
CA PHE A 738 -36.37 9.19 2.29
C PHE A 738 -37.33 10.19 1.60
N PRO A 739 -36.96 11.49 1.47
CA PRO A 739 -37.79 12.53 0.88
C PRO A 739 -37.83 12.43 -0.67
N ILE A 740 -38.37 11.33 -1.19
CA ILE A 740 -38.32 10.97 -2.61
C ILE A 740 -39.17 11.88 -3.50
N PHE A 741 -40.28 12.41 -2.99
CA PHE A 741 -41.17 13.31 -3.77
C PHE A 741 -40.58 14.70 -3.96
N ASP A 742 -39.62 15.10 -3.13
CA ASP A 742 -38.89 16.36 -3.27
C ASP A 742 -37.78 16.33 -4.35
N LEU A 743 -37.67 15.22 -5.08
CA LEU A 743 -36.89 15.11 -6.32
C LEU A 743 -37.77 15.28 -7.58
N LEU A 744 -39.09 15.18 -7.46
CA LEU A 744 -40.05 15.24 -8.57
C LEU A 744 -40.49 16.66 -8.87
N LEU A 745 -40.89 16.92 -10.13
CA LEU A 745 -41.42 18.21 -10.55
C LEU A 745 -42.94 18.17 -10.75
N LEU A 746 -43.64 19.20 -10.26
CA LEU A 746 -45.08 19.38 -10.48
C LEU A 746 -45.33 20.07 -11.83
N LYS A 747 -46.30 19.57 -12.60
CA LYS A 747 -46.70 20.16 -13.88
C LYS A 747 -47.37 21.51 -13.69
N GLY A 748 -46.68 22.53 -14.20
CA GLY A 748 -47.20 23.86 -14.46
C GLY A 748 -46.07 24.70 -15.04
N LYS A 749 -46.26 25.32 -16.22
CA LYS A 749 -45.22 26.16 -16.79
C LYS A 749 -45.12 27.43 -15.94
N ASN A 750 -44.10 27.50 -15.08
CA ASN A 750 -43.83 28.70 -14.30
C ASN A 750 -43.42 29.84 -15.25
N ILE A 751 -44.26 30.86 -15.33
CA ILE A 751 -44.08 32.06 -16.15
C ILE A 751 -43.66 33.28 -15.32
N LEU A 752 -43.41 33.14 -14.01
CA LEU A 752 -43.07 34.28 -13.16
C LEU A 752 -41.88 35.08 -13.71
N ASN A 753 -40.84 34.41 -14.19
CA ASN A 753 -39.69 35.08 -14.83
C ASN A 753 -39.95 35.57 -16.27
N GLN A 754 -41.08 35.19 -16.88
CA GLN A 754 -41.52 35.62 -18.21
C GLN A 754 -42.56 36.77 -18.16
N LEU A 755 -43.09 37.11 -16.98
CA LEU A 755 -44.02 38.22 -16.80
C LEU A 755 -43.30 39.58 -16.87
N GLN A 756 -43.86 40.47 -17.67
CA GLN A 756 -43.53 41.90 -17.73
C GLN A 756 -44.66 42.70 -17.07
N PHE A 757 -44.28 43.72 -16.30
CA PHE A 757 -45.21 44.63 -15.63
C PHE A 757 -45.04 46.06 -16.12
N GLN A 758 -46.16 46.77 -16.25
CA GLN A 758 -46.23 48.15 -16.71
C GLN A 758 -46.72 49.05 -15.57
N LYS A 759 -46.20 50.28 -15.52
CA LYS A 759 -46.58 51.33 -14.55
C LYS A 759 -47.50 52.34 -15.23
N SER A 760 -48.62 52.69 -14.59
CA SER A 760 -49.61 53.58 -15.20
C SER A 760 -49.20 55.05 -15.17
N ASN A 761 -49.42 55.80 -16.25
CA ASN A 761 -49.36 57.26 -16.24
C ASN A 761 -50.53 57.90 -15.44
N PHE A 762 -51.55 57.13 -15.04
CA PHE A 762 -52.65 57.61 -14.21
C PHE A 762 -52.14 58.00 -12.82
N GLN A 763 -52.37 59.26 -12.43
CA GLN A 763 -51.97 59.82 -11.13
C GLN A 763 -50.47 59.58 -10.82
N ASP A 764 -49.62 59.80 -11.83
CA ASP A 764 -48.15 59.65 -11.82
C ASP A 764 -47.62 58.28 -11.38
N GLY A 765 -48.38 57.19 -11.59
CA GLY A 765 -47.92 55.84 -11.27
C GLY A 765 -46.59 55.45 -11.93
N ASN A 766 -46.27 55.99 -13.10
CA ASN A 766 -45.00 55.81 -13.79
C ASN A 766 -43.77 56.26 -12.95
N GLN A 767 -43.94 57.34 -12.18
CA GLN A 767 -42.95 57.89 -11.24
C GLN A 767 -43.06 57.25 -9.85
N ARG A 768 -44.26 56.81 -9.45
CA ARG A 768 -44.59 56.43 -8.05
C ARG A 768 -44.55 54.93 -7.78
N ILE A 769 -44.79 54.09 -8.78
CA ILE A 769 -44.83 52.63 -8.63
C ILE A 769 -43.41 52.07 -8.62
N GLU A 770 -43.12 51.22 -7.65
CA GLU A 770 -41.88 50.46 -7.56
C GLU A 770 -42.16 48.97 -7.83
N ILE A 771 -41.31 48.34 -8.64
CA ILE A 771 -41.41 46.92 -9.03
C ILE A 771 -39.99 46.36 -8.96
N VAL A 772 -39.74 45.47 -8.01
CA VAL A 772 -38.42 44.83 -7.82
C VAL A 772 -38.57 43.32 -7.77
N LYS A 773 -37.49 42.59 -8.05
CA LYS A 773 -37.39 41.15 -7.75
C LYS A 773 -36.59 40.97 -6.47
N ASN A 774 -37.13 40.19 -5.53
CA ASN A 774 -36.40 39.81 -4.32
C ASN A 774 -35.48 38.60 -4.57
N MET A 775 -34.75 38.16 -3.53
CA MET A 775 -33.78 37.05 -3.64
C MET A 775 -34.42 35.71 -4.07
N ASN A 776 -35.74 35.56 -3.92
CA ASN A 776 -36.49 34.38 -4.36
C ASN A 776 -37.02 34.51 -5.80
N ASN A 777 -36.59 35.54 -6.56
CA ASN A 777 -37.12 35.95 -7.87
C ASN A 777 -38.61 36.32 -7.90
N GLN A 778 -39.21 36.57 -6.74
CA GLN A 778 -40.61 37.00 -6.62
C GLN A 778 -40.73 38.50 -6.89
N PHE A 779 -41.82 38.93 -7.52
CA PHE A 779 -42.06 40.35 -7.77
C PHE A 779 -42.69 41.02 -6.56
N GLU A 780 -42.06 42.10 -6.10
CA GLU A 780 -42.58 43.00 -5.08
C GLU A 780 -43.04 44.30 -5.75
N ILE A 781 -44.32 44.65 -5.59
CA ILE A 781 -44.99 45.77 -6.27
C ILE A 781 -45.58 46.72 -5.20
N SER A 782 -45.15 47.98 -5.18
CA SER A 782 -45.49 48.96 -4.13
C SER A 782 -45.50 50.41 -4.63
N LEU A 783 -45.75 51.38 -3.73
CA LEU A 783 -45.62 52.82 -4.02
C LEU A 783 -44.48 53.49 -3.24
N ASN A 784 -43.51 54.04 -3.96
CA ASN A 784 -42.45 54.89 -3.41
C ASN A 784 -42.93 56.34 -3.28
N GLN A 785 -43.62 56.63 -2.18
CA GLN A 785 -44.08 57.99 -1.87
C GLN A 785 -43.03 58.84 -1.13
N THR A 786 -41.89 58.25 -0.73
CA THR A 786 -40.82 58.95 -0.02
C THR A 786 -40.19 60.01 -0.93
N ASN A 787 -39.80 59.60 -2.14
CA ASN A 787 -39.01 60.42 -3.06
C ASN A 787 -39.86 61.20 -4.08
N TYR A 788 -41.17 60.93 -4.15
CA TYR A 788 -42.10 61.59 -5.08
C TYR A 788 -42.53 62.98 -4.58
N GLN A 789 -42.38 63.97 -5.46
CA GLN A 789 -42.64 65.40 -5.22
C GLN A 789 -43.85 65.98 -5.98
N GLY A 790 -44.51 65.21 -6.84
CA GLY A 790 -45.66 65.67 -7.61
C GLY A 790 -46.96 65.75 -6.80
N SER A 791 -48.02 66.28 -7.43
CA SER A 791 -49.29 66.61 -6.78
C SER A 791 -50.17 65.40 -6.42
N TYR A 792 -49.95 64.22 -7.02
CA TYR A 792 -50.76 63.02 -6.76
C TYR A 792 -50.25 62.19 -5.56
N LYS A 793 -49.67 62.83 -4.54
CA LYS A 793 -49.21 62.13 -3.34
C LYS A 793 -50.42 61.57 -2.58
N SER A 794 -50.28 60.39 -1.97
CA SER A 794 -51.35 59.58 -1.36
C SER A 794 -52.45 59.05 -2.30
N ASN A 795 -52.64 59.57 -3.52
CA ASN A 795 -53.64 59.07 -4.49
C ASN A 795 -53.40 57.60 -4.89
N SER A 796 -54.43 56.94 -5.42
CA SER A 796 -54.30 55.62 -6.04
C SER A 796 -53.55 55.63 -7.37
N THR A 797 -53.21 54.45 -7.90
CA THR A 797 -52.80 54.22 -9.30
C THR A 797 -52.86 52.72 -9.64
N ASN A 798 -52.59 52.36 -10.91
CA ASN A 798 -52.66 50.99 -11.42
C ASN A 798 -51.27 50.45 -11.78
N CYS A 799 -51.01 49.18 -11.46
CA CYS A 799 -49.98 48.36 -12.11
C CYS A 799 -50.66 47.20 -12.85
N ILE A 800 -50.20 46.87 -14.07
CA ILE A 800 -50.72 45.72 -14.84
C ILE A 800 -49.60 44.84 -15.41
N SER A 801 -49.90 43.58 -15.67
CA SER A 801 -49.05 42.70 -16.49
C SER A 801 -49.14 43.03 -18.00
N GLN A 802 -48.34 42.33 -18.79
CA GLN A 802 -48.68 42.03 -20.19
C GLN A 802 -50.10 41.44 -20.35
N ILE A 803 -50.66 41.53 -21.55
CA ILE A 803 -51.96 40.93 -21.91
C ILE A 803 -51.91 39.40 -21.69
N LEU A 804 -52.98 38.86 -21.11
CA LEU A 804 -53.16 37.43 -20.90
C LEU A 804 -53.76 36.76 -22.15
N GLU A 805 -53.25 35.58 -22.49
CA GLU A 805 -53.70 34.78 -23.65
C GLU A 805 -55.03 34.10 -23.32
N ARG A 806 -55.96 34.01 -24.27
CA ARG A 806 -57.37 33.68 -23.96
C ARG A 806 -57.61 32.20 -23.69
N ASP A 807 -56.89 31.36 -24.42
CA ASP A 807 -56.88 29.89 -24.40
C ASP A 807 -56.27 29.31 -23.12
N LYS A 808 -55.50 30.11 -22.37
CA LYS A 808 -54.67 29.62 -21.26
C LYS A 808 -55.34 29.83 -19.92
N LYS A 809 -55.10 28.86 -19.03
CA LYS A 809 -55.49 28.88 -17.62
C LYS A 809 -54.28 29.32 -16.81
N TYR A 810 -54.41 30.46 -16.13
CA TYR A 810 -53.36 31.03 -15.30
C TYR A 810 -53.70 30.93 -13.82
N ILE A 811 -52.71 30.57 -13.02
CA ILE A 811 -52.75 30.62 -11.55
C ILE A 811 -51.70 31.64 -11.08
N PHE A 812 -52.13 32.66 -10.34
CA PHE A 812 -51.26 33.67 -9.72
C PHE A 812 -51.38 33.59 -8.20
N ARG A 813 -50.26 33.39 -7.49
CA ARG A 813 -50.25 33.33 -6.01
C ARG A 813 -49.63 34.58 -5.43
N ILE A 814 -50.46 35.37 -4.75
CA ILE A 814 -50.18 36.73 -4.31
C ILE A 814 -50.29 36.78 -2.79
N GLN A 815 -49.19 37.07 -2.09
CA GLN A 815 -49.24 37.53 -0.70
C GLN A 815 -49.27 39.06 -0.68
N PHE A 816 -49.81 39.62 0.39
CA PHE A 816 -49.75 41.05 0.67
C PHE A 816 -48.83 41.37 1.88
N GLN A 817 -48.22 42.55 1.90
CA GLN A 817 -47.45 43.09 3.02
C GLN A 817 -47.91 44.52 3.36
N LYS A 818 -48.24 44.74 4.63
CA LYS A 818 -49.02 45.86 5.16
C LYS A 818 -48.27 47.17 5.33
N GLY A 819 -48.87 48.25 4.83
CA GLY A 819 -48.61 49.64 5.19
C GLY A 819 -49.78 50.27 5.97
N ASN A 820 -49.99 51.57 5.80
CA ASN A 820 -50.89 52.34 6.67
C ASN A 820 -52.37 52.32 6.27
N ASN A 821 -52.71 52.09 4.99
CA ASN A 821 -54.09 52.24 4.52
C ASN A 821 -54.83 50.90 4.40
N GLY A 822 -54.14 49.84 3.94
CA GLY A 822 -54.69 48.48 3.93
C GLY A 822 -55.96 48.28 3.08
N LEU A 823 -56.15 49.09 2.02
CA LEU A 823 -57.25 48.98 1.05
C LEU A 823 -56.73 48.38 -0.26
N LEU A 824 -57.17 47.16 -0.61
CA LEU A 824 -56.42 46.30 -1.54
C LEU A 824 -57.32 45.64 -2.56
N MET A 825 -56.94 45.74 -3.84
CA MET A 825 -57.71 45.13 -4.93
C MET A 825 -56.79 44.48 -5.95
N ILE A 826 -57.15 43.25 -6.33
CA ILE A 826 -56.48 42.46 -7.36
C ILE A 826 -57.52 41.90 -8.32
N GLY A 827 -57.12 41.56 -9.54
CA GLY A 827 -58.01 40.93 -10.52
C GLY A 827 -57.57 41.24 -11.94
N LEU A 828 -58.52 41.58 -12.81
CA LEU A 828 -58.26 41.98 -14.19
C LEU A 828 -58.66 43.43 -14.47
N MET A 829 -57.98 44.03 -15.44
CA MET A 829 -58.28 45.35 -15.99
C MET A 829 -58.11 45.31 -17.51
N LYS A 830 -58.88 46.10 -18.26
CA LYS A 830 -58.64 46.31 -19.68
C LYS A 830 -57.44 47.23 -19.90
N ASN A 831 -56.55 46.86 -20.81
CA ASN A 831 -55.38 47.67 -21.19
C ASN A 831 -55.77 49.08 -21.67
N GLU A 832 -56.90 49.25 -22.38
CA GLU A 832 -57.41 50.56 -22.82
C GLU A 832 -57.70 51.55 -21.68
N ASN A 833 -58.00 51.06 -20.48
CA ASN A 833 -58.34 51.87 -19.32
C ASN A 833 -57.13 52.18 -18.44
N PHE A 834 -56.01 51.49 -18.65
CA PHE A 834 -54.84 51.43 -17.76
C PHE A 834 -54.34 52.82 -17.30
N ASN A 835 -54.31 53.78 -18.23
CA ASN A 835 -53.85 55.15 -18.01
C ASN A 835 -54.99 56.17 -17.78
N ARG A 836 -56.25 55.73 -17.75
CA ARG A 836 -57.45 56.60 -17.77
C ARG A 836 -58.25 56.60 -16.47
N ARG A 837 -58.32 55.47 -15.76
CA ARG A 837 -59.11 55.29 -14.53
C ARG A 837 -58.55 54.16 -13.67
N ASN A 838 -58.97 54.06 -12.40
CA ASN A 838 -58.64 52.90 -11.56
C ASN A 838 -59.23 51.60 -12.15
N GLY A 839 -58.49 50.48 -12.12
CA GLY A 839 -58.90 49.21 -12.73
C GLY A 839 -60.16 48.57 -12.17
N PHE A 840 -60.48 48.83 -10.91
CA PHE A 840 -61.70 48.33 -10.27
C PHE A 840 -63.01 48.78 -10.97
N ASN A 841 -62.95 49.84 -11.77
CA ASN A 841 -64.08 50.32 -12.57
C ASN A 841 -64.48 49.37 -13.71
N ASP A 842 -63.64 48.39 -14.04
CA ASP A 842 -63.90 47.40 -15.09
C ASP A 842 -64.68 46.18 -14.54
N LYS A 843 -65.05 46.19 -13.24
CA LYS A 843 -65.88 45.17 -12.56
C LYS A 843 -65.35 43.73 -12.71
N MET A 844 -64.03 43.58 -12.57
CA MET A 844 -63.31 42.30 -12.57
C MET A 844 -62.26 42.27 -11.45
N SER A 845 -62.55 42.86 -10.29
CA SER A 845 -61.63 42.95 -9.16
C SER A 845 -62.23 42.38 -7.87
N TYR A 846 -61.37 41.76 -7.08
CA TYR A 846 -61.64 41.31 -5.72
C TYR A 846 -61.13 42.39 -4.75
N TYR A 847 -62.00 42.88 -3.87
CA TYR A 847 -61.66 43.92 -2.90
C TYR A 847 -61.65 43.38 -1.47
N PHE A 848 -60.51 43.54 -0.81
CA PHE A 848 -60.31 43.22 0.59
C PHE A 848 -59.67 44.40 1.33
N LYS A 849 -59.90 44.42 2.64
CA LYS A 849 -59.37 45.40 3.58
C LYS A 849 -58.73 44.69 4.75
N LEU A 850 -57.64 45.24 5.29
CA LEU A 850 -57.09 44.76 6.56
C LEU A 850 -57.81 45.40 7.75
N GLU A 851 -58.41 44.57 8.60
CA GLU A 851 -58.98 44.95 9.89
C GLU A 851 -58.40 44.02 10.97
N ASN A 852 -57.86 44.59 12.05
CA ASN A 852 -57.24 43.85 13.16
C ASN A 852 -56.24 42.75 12.74
N ASN A 853 -55.35 43.09 11.79
CA ASN A 853 -54.34 42.19 11.20
C ASN A 853 -54.92 40.92 10.53
N LYS A 854 -56.17 40.99 10.05
CA LYS A 854 -56.80 39.99 9.20
C LYS A 854 -57.36 40.62 7.92
N MET A 855 -57.21 39.93 6.79
CA MET A 855 -57.81 40.30 5.52
C MET A 855 -59.30 39.95 5.54
N LYS A 856 -60.13 40.98 5.42
CA LYS A 856 -61.58 40.93 5.37
C LYS A 856 -62.04 41.30 3.97
N TYR A 857 -62.95 40.52 3.39
CA TYR A 857 -63.60 40.88 2.13
C TYR A 857 -64.46 42.14 2.30
N ASN A 858 -64.44 43.02 1.30
CA ASN A 858 -65.23 44.26 1.29
C ASN A 858 -66.03 44.47 -0.02
N GLY A 859 -65.66 43.78 -1.11
CA GLY A 859 -66.51 43.53 -2.29
C GLY A 859 -67.00 44.73 -3.10
N GLN A 860 -68.02 44.49 -3.93
CA GLN A 860 -68.66 45.45 -4.86
C GLN A 860 -67.85 45.79 -6.13
N TYR A 861 -66.83 45.01 -6.48
CA TYR A 861 -65.96 45.27 -7.64
C TYR A 861 -65.86 44.11 -8.65
N GLY A 862 -66.74 43.12 -8.54
CA GLY A 862 -67.04 42.12 -9.55
C GLY A 862 -66.73 40.69 -9.12
N ILE A 863 -65.62 40.46 -8.41
CA ILE A 863 -65.28 39.17 -7.81
C ILE A 863 -65.95 39.10 -6.43
N ASP A 864 -67.28 38.97 -6.46
CA ASP A 864 -68.17 39.14 -5.30
C ASP A 864 -69.13 37.94 -5.11
N LYS A 865 -69.02 36.86 -5.91
CA LYS A 865 -69.89 35.68 -5.87
C LYS A 865 -69.25 34.55 -5.04
N PHE A 866 -69.69 34.39 -3.80
CA PHE A 866 -69.22 33.31 -2.93
C PHE A 866 -69.66 31.94 -3.44
N VAL A 867 -68.70 31.01 -3.54
CA VAL A 867 -68.91 29.60 -3.92
C VAL A 867 -68.42 28.65 -2.81
N LYS A 868 -67.50 29.09 -1.96
CA LYS A 868 -67.10 28.40 -0.72
C LYS A 868 -66.69 29.43 0.33
N GLY A 869 -67.11 29.22 1.59
CA GLY A 869 -66.99 30.25 2.64
C GLY A 869 -67.98 31.40 2.44
N ASP A 870 -67.88 32.44 3.28
CA ASP A 870 -68.75 33.62 3.24
C ASP A 870 -68.00 34.93 3.56
N PHE A 871 -68.70 36.07 3.46
CA PHE A 871 -68.12 37.41 3.60
C PHE A 871 -67.65 37.76 5.02
N THR A 872 -67.98 36.94 6.03
CA THR A 872 -67.52 37.10 7.41
C THR A 872 -66.17 36.43 7.66
N GLN A 873 -65.70 35.56 6.75
CA GLN A 873 -64.43 34.87 6.89
C GLN A 873 -63.25 35.86 6.86
N LEU A 874 -62.41 35.79 7.90
CA LEU A 874 -61.23 36.62 8.09
C LEU A 874 -59.97 35.79 7.89
N LEU A 875 -59.25 36.03 6.79
CA LEU A 875 -57.95 35.40 6.49
C LEU A 875 -56.84 36.13 7.28
N ASP A 876 -55.73 35.48 7.59
CA ASP A 876 -54.62 36.15 8.28
C ASP A 876 -53.86 37.12 7.36
N GLU A 877 -53.23 38.17 7.90
CA GLU A 877 -52.55 39.18 7.06
C GLU A 877 -51.40 38.65 6.19
N ASN A 878 -50.90 37.44 6.47
CA ASN A 878 -49.88 36.74 5.68
C ASN A 878 -50.43 35.62 4.78
N SER A 879 -51.75 35.36 4.79
CA SER A 879 -52.36 34.37 3.90
C SER A 879 -52.09 34.72 2.43
N THR A 880 -51.85 33.71 1.61
CA THR A 880 -51.62 33.90 0.17
C THR A 880 -52.95 33.74 -0.56
N LEU A 881 -53.30 34.68 -1.44
CA LEU A 881 -54.46 34.57 -2.31
C LEU A 881 -54.05 33.91 -3.63
N GLU A 882 -54.84 32.95 -4.09
CA GLU A 882 -54.71 32.37 -5.41
C GLU A 882 -55.77 32.97 -6.35
N LEU A 883 -55.33 33.69 -7.37
CA LEU A 883 -56.18 34.20 -8.45
C LEU A 883 -56.12 33.23 -9.64
N ARG A 884 -57.27 32.66 -10.00
CA ARG A 884 -57.45 31.76 -11.15
C ARG A 884 -58.06 32.53 -12.32
N VAL A 885 -57.48 32.43 -13.51
CA VAL A 885 -57.88 33.22 -14.70
C VAL A 885 -57.92 32.36 -15.96
N TRP A 886 -59.08 32.24 -16.61
CA TRP A 886 -59.24 31.65 -17.95
C TRP A 886 -60.29 32.46 -18.73
N LEU A 887 -59.84 33.22 -19.73
CA LEU A 887 -60.66 34.23 -20.39
C LEU A 887 -61.63 33.66 -21.43
N GLU A 888 -61.28 32.52 -22.04
CA GLU A 888 -62.16 31.79 -22.95
C GLU A 888 -63.31 31.09 -22.20
N GLY A 889 -63.01 30.42 -21.08
CA GLY A 889 -64.02 29.79 -20.22
C GLY A 889 -64.78 30.75 -19.28
N GLN A 890 -64.56 32.07 -19.40
CA GLN A 890 -65.16 33.11 -18.55
C GLN A 890 -64.99 32.84 -17.03
N GLN A 891 -63.84 32.32 -16.63
CA GLN A 891 -63.53 31.95 -15.26
C GLN A 891 -62.53 32.94 -14.64
N LEU A 892 -62.94 33.61 -13.56
CA LEU A 892 -62.12 34.50 -12.75
C LEU A 892 -62.49 34.29 -11.27
N GLU A 893 -61.53 33.83 -10.47
CA GLU A 893 -61.78 33.38 -9.09
C GLU A 893 -60.64 33.79 -8.15
N VAL A 894 -60.97 34.09 -6.88
CA VAL A 894 -60.00 34.25 -5.79
C VAL A 894 -60.27 33.20 -4.71
N LEU A 895 -59.22 32.51 -4.29
CA LEU A 895 -59.22 31.49 -3.24
C LEU A 895 -58.16 31.82 -2.18
N ASN A 896 -58.31 31.31 -0.95
CA ASN A 896 -57.18 31.25 -0.02
C ASN A 896 -56.29 30.05 -0.33
N TYR A 897 -54.98 30.25 -0.36
CA TYR A 897 -53.98 29.23 -0.60
C TYR A 897 -53.06 29.09 0.64
N PRO A 898 -52.80 27.86 1.11
CA PRO A 898 -53.13 26.56 0.50
C PRO A 898 -54.48 25.96 0.88
N ASP A 899 -55.22 26.53 1.83
CA ASP A 899 -56.33 25.83 2.51
C ASP A 899 -57.59 25.62 1.64
N TYR A 900 -57.78 26.45 0.61
CA TYR A 900 -58.95 26.48 -0.28
C TYR A 900 -60.32 26.40 0.44
N SER A 901 -60.40 26.85 1.70
CA SER A 901 -61.65 26.90 2.48
C SER A 901 -62.58 28.03 2.03
N TYR A 902 -62.02 29.01 1.32
CA TYR A 902 -62.64 30.22 0.80
C TYR A 902 -62.49 30.26 -0.73
N LYS A 903 -63.58 30.50 -1.46
CA LYS A 903 -63.59 30.73 -2.91
C LYS A 903 -64.69 31.74 -3.28
N VAL A 904 -64.28 32.79 -4.00
CA VAL A 904 -65.16 33.82 -4.57
C VAL A 904 -64.90 33.93 -6.07
N GLU A 905 -65.96 33.81 -6.87
CA GLU A 905 -65.96 33.99 -8.32
C GLU A 905 -66.39 35.39 -8.72
N ILE A 906 -66.14 35.73 -9.98
CA ILE A 906 -66.83 36.83 -10.67
C ILE A 906 -68.36 36.61 -10.70
N GLN A 907 -69.12 37.66 -10.41
CA GLN A 907 -70.59 37.65 -10.53
C GLN A 907 -71.00 37.41 -11.97
N ASP A 908 -72.11 36.69 -12.17
CA ASP A 908 -72.49 36.21 -13.51
C ASP A 908 -72.83 37.37 -14.48
N GLU A 909 -73.30 38.52 -13.97
CA GLU A 909 -73.52 39.74 -14.78
C GLU A 909 -72.23 40.36 -15.35
N PHE A 910 -71.06 40.06 -14.75
CA PHE A 910 -69.76 40.55 -15.20
C PHE A 910 -68.92 39.50 -15.94
N LYS A 911 -69.35 38.23 -16.04
CA LYS A 911 -68.62 37.18 -16.79
C LYS A 911 -68.38 37.55 -18.26
N GLN A 912 -69.30 38.29 -18.86
CA GLN A 912 -69.15 38.88 -20.20
C GLN A 912 -67.94 39.81 -20.34
N ASN A 913 -67.46 40.45 -19.28
CA ASN A 913 -66.27 41.32 -19.31
C ASN A 913 -64.99 40.51 -19.57
N LEU A 914 -64.96 39.21 -19.26
CA LEU A 914 -63.84 38.30 -19.57
C LEU A 914 -63.75 37.95 -21.07
N SER A 915 -64.82 38.18 -21.83
CA SER A 915 -64.84 37.99 -23.29
C SER A 915 -64.19 39.14 -24.07
N GLN A 916 -63.78 40.20 -23.36
CA GLN A 916 -63.08 41.35 -23.96
C GLN A 916 -61.67 40.95 -24.44
N LYS A 917 -61.12 41.76 -25.35
CA LYS A 917 -59.71 41.70 -25.73
C LYS A 917 -58.86 42.50 -24.74
N ASP A 918 -57.57 42.21 -24.74
CA ASP A 918 -56.54 43.01 -24.05
C ASP A 918 -56.75 43.16 -22.53
N LEU A 919 -57.07 42.04 -21.87
CA LEU A 919 -57.15 41.94 -20.41
C LEU A 919 -55.78 41.60 -19.81
N CYS A 920 -55.41 42.31 -18.75
CA CYS A 920 -54.17 42.09 -18.00
C CYS A 920 -54.46 41.77 -16.52
N LEU A 921 -53.54 41.06 -15.85
CA LEU A 921 -53.50 40.99 -14.39
C LEU A 921 -53.30 42.40 -13.83
N TYR A 922 -54.08 42.77 -12.82
CA TYR A 922 -54.17 44.12 -12.27
C TYR A 922 -53.92 44.14 -10.76
N PHE A 923 -53.13 45.13 -10.34
CA PHE A 923 -52.87 45.47 -8.94
C PHE A 923 -53.27 46.93 -8.67
N TYR A 924 -54.18 47.14 -7.73
CA TYR A 924 -54.55 48.45 -7.22
C TYR A 924 -53.56 48.93 -6.15
N LEU A 925 -52.96 50.09 -6.36
CA LEU A 925 -51.95 50.63 -5.46
C LEU A 925 -52.44 51.95 -4.86
N ILE A 926 -52.46 52.04 -3.53
CA ILE A 926 -52.77 53.25 -2.76
C ILE A 926 -51.90 53.28 -1.50
N GLY A 927 -51.72 54.45 -0.89
CA GLY A 927 -50.96 54.57 0.36
C GLY A 927 -49.44 54.43 0.21
N HIS A 928 -48.74 54.49 1.33
CA HIS A 928 -47.30 54.25 1.44
C HIS A 928 -47.10 52.97 2.25
N GLN A 929 -46.03 52.22 1.94
CA GLN A 929 -45.66 50.93 2.54
C GLN A 929 -46.55 49.72 2.16
N ASP A 930 -47.77 49.91 1.63
CA ASP A 930 -48.59 48.82 1.10
C ASP A 930 -47.91 48.15 -0.12
N LYS A 931 -47.72 46.82 -0.10
CA LYS A 931 -46.97 46.04 -1.11
C LYS A 931 -47.63 44.70 -1.45
N TYR A 932 -47.73 44.35 -2.73
CA TYR A 932 -48.02 42.98 -3.17
C TYR A 932 -46.74 42.19 -3.45
N ILE A 933 -46.75 40.89 -3.11
CA ILE A 933 -45.68 39.94 -3.38
C ILE A 933 -46.25 38.81 -4.25
N LEU A 934 -45.97 38.84 -5.56
CA LEU A 934 -46.35 37.78 -6.48
C LEU A 934 -45.32 36.64 -6.37
N LYS A 935 -45.70 35.58 -5.65
CA LYS A 935 -44.84 34.43 -5.31
C LYS A 935 -44.68 33.46 -6.46
N GLU A 936 -45.77 33.17 -7.16
CA GLU A 936 -45.83 32.18 -8.24
C GLU A 936 -46.78 32.67 -9.34
N ALA A 937 -46.46 32.34 -10.59
CA ALA A 937 -47.33 32.51 -11.73
C ALA A 937 -47.18 31.30 -12.66
N LEU A 938 -48.24 30.54 -12.86
CA LEU A 938 -48.23 29.26 -13.57
C LEU A 938 -49.23 29.30 -14.74
N ILE A 939 -48.85 28.70 -15.87
CA ILE A 939 -49.82 28.20 -16.86
C ILE A 939 -50.07 26.73 -16.55
N VAL A 940 -51.35 26.34 -16.50
CA VAL A 940 -51.81 24.99 -16.18
C VAL A 940 -52.79 24.46 -17.24
N GLU A 941 -52.95 23.13 -17.33
CA GLU A 941 -53.93 22.50 -18.23
C GLU A 941 -55.34 22.49 -17.61
N GLN A 942 -55.41 22.42 -16.27
CA GLN A 942 -56.62 22.36 -15.45
C GLN A 942 -56.40 23.13 -14.13
N PHE A 943 -57.49 23.48 -13.43
CA PHE A 943 -57.49 24.29 -12.21
C PHE A 943 -57.77 23.46 -10.96
#